data_AF-A0A5E3X4T3-F1
#
_entry.id   AF-A0A5E3X4T3-F1
#
_cell.length_a   1.000
_cell.length_b   1.000
_cell.length_c   1.000
_cell.angle_alpha   90.00
_cell.angle_beta   90.00
_cell.angle_gamma   90.00
#
_symmetry.space_group_name_H-M   'P 1'
#
loop_
_entity.id
_entity.type
_entity.pdbx_description
1 polymer ?
#
loop_
_entity_poly.entity_id
_entity_poly.type
_entity_poly.pdbx_seq_one_letter_code
_entity_poly.pdbx_strand_id
1 'polypeptide(L)'
;MIVVQGITLGFLLPSLALWGSSYGVGATPTALANARDLTACDTPSAAYVFRRDEGHEHATVHNETATVDAPHAHAGGHSHPSGPAKATLSESDSHPPPPSYWTLDFDSDPSEKRYPGFMLMHVLAMCGAFFGALPVGIAMRSVNHAWHGASVIAFWALVIVGCASSSLYRKLTPNMYEGQVHSKQSYYVLLIALVLTIIDFAAGIGRLIQYAKDVKNGEAFSFRALWRQVVLKQDGRSVFGHHGAEYANLVVGEPEEMELEDDIIKPHNGSRHVVFDDQHEEDRGSSSEDAQWANHDYPETPNSERTVFERLTRTNSHQSHNSDETLNVDFGAAASAAPTKSFARRVGSTIFNVLERVLVFAAFGELTVGIAIYLGGCRGYRINVCLAHVIKGGIFWCYGLVTFARFLGSFSNLGWAWNRAPKGRPVSAEFVESAVIFTYGITNVWMERFGAAPGSPFTTKQIQHISIAAMYWFAGMVGMGMESRRLRRWMSAFATASMNPSDRRSSAVAEPATYLASYNPFPALCIGVTGIAMSAHAQNYVFQVQIHALWGYALAGFMVMRWATYFFTWLGPPRSILPSRPPSEAVGAFMLALGGLVFILSSEEITIGAMRMGHDDVMMFANAAVAFTCIAFCWVMAVVGVKAWLTTRSLQGKVSFHDSA
;
A
#
# COMPACT_ATOMS: atom_id res chain seq x y z
N MET A 1 17.97 1.80 -40.45
CA MET A 1 17.95 3.27 -40.41
C MET A 1 16.51 3.70 -40.65
N ILE A 2 15.96 4.54 -39.77
CA ILE A 2 14.69 5.29 -39.89
C ILE A 2 13.41 4.64 -39.31
N VAL A 3 13.16 5.04 -38.05
CA VAL A 3 11.90 5.47 -37.39
C VAL A 3 10.89 4.40 -36.95
N VAL A 4 11.01 4.06 -35.67
CA VAL A 4 9.99 3.43 -34.80
C VAL A 4 9.00 4.51 -34.36
N GLN A 5 7.73 4.39 -34.75
CA GLN A 5 6.62 5.18 -34.22
C GLN A 5 6.31 4.72 -32.79
N GLY A 6 6.46 5.65 -31.85
CA GLY A 6 6.18 5.48 -30.43
C GLY A 6 4.68 5.40 -30.14
N ILE A 7 4.32 4.29 -29.51
CA ILE A 7 3.32 4.10 -28.45
C ILE A 7 2.57 5.39 -28.07
N THR A 8 1.35 5.52 -28.56
CA THR A 8 0.44 6.64 -28.36
C THR A 8 -0.31 6.51 -27.03
N LEU A 9 -0.02 7.43 -26.12
CA LEU A 9 -0.62 7.60 -24.80
C LEU A 9 -1.94 8.42 -24.90
N GLY A 10 -2.88 7.93 -25.70
CA GLY A 10 -4.16 8.59 -26.00
C GLY A 10 -5.31 8.32 -25.01
N PHE A 11 -5.04 7.78 -23.83
CA PHE A 11 -6.08 7.27 -22.90
C PHE A 11 -6.16 7.98 -21.54
N LEU A 12 -5.53 9.16 -21.39
CA LEU A 12 -5.54 9.93 -20.14
C LEU A 12 -6.66 10.98 -20.02
N LEU A 13 -7.61 11.02 -20.95
CA LEU A 13 -8.84 11.82 -20.87
C LEU A 13 -10.00 10.97 -21.44
N PRO A 14 -11.24 11.11 -20.93
CA PRO A 14 -12.34 10.23 -21.31
C PRO A 14 -12.51 10.22 -22.83
N SER A 15 -12.85 9.06 -23.38
CA SER A 15 -13.16 8.80 -24.78
C SER A 15 -14.46 9.50 -25.24
N LEU A 16 -14.46 10.83 -25.12
CA LEU A 16 -15.49 11.77 -25.57
C LEU A 16 -14.77 12.92 -26.29
N ALA A 17 -14.16 12.62 -27.44
CA ALA A 17 -13.81 13.61 -28.48
C ALA A 17 -13.09 12.95 -29.67
N LEU A 18 -13.76 12.11 -30.46
CA LEU A 18 -13.38 11.88 -31.87
C LEU A 18 -14.61 11.41 -32.69
N TRP A 19 -15.51 12.34 -33.05
CA TRP A 19 -16.00 12.49 -34.42
C TRP A 19 -16.93 13.71 -34.54
N GLY A 20 -16.37 14.82 -35.01
CA GLY A 20 -17.12 15.92 -35.61
C GLY A 20 -16.64 16.07 -37.05
N SER A 21 -17.46 15.62 -38.00
CA SER A 21 -17.33 15.98 -39.41
C SER A 21 -18.74 15.98 -40.00
N SER A 22 -19.25 17.19 -40.19
CA SER A 22 -20.47 17.51 -40.93
C SER A 22 -20.46 16.92 -42.33
N TYR A 23 -21.52 16.19 -42.69
CA TYR A 23 -22.13 16.28 -44.02
C TYR A 23 -23.65 16.24 -43.83
N GLY A 24 -24.31 17.28 -44.29
CA GLY A 24 -25.75 17.45 -44.17
C GLY A 24 -26.54 16.78 -45.29
N VAL A 25 -27.85 17.01 -45.18
CA VAL A 25 -28.93 16.85 -46.17
C VAL A 25 -29.70 15.51 -46.11
N GLY A 26 -30.82 15.57 -45.39
CA GLY A 26 -32.14 15.21 -45.94
C GLY A 26 -32.60 13.77 -45.83
N ALA A 27 -33.42 13.46 -44.81
CA ALA A 27 -34.73 12.81 -44.96
C ALA A 27 -35.34 12.46 -43.58
N THR A 28 -36.45 13.11 -43.25
CA THR A 28 -37.60 12.50 -42.55
C THR A 28 -38.80 12.66 -43.51
N PRO A 29 -39.95 11.97 -43.34
CA PRO A 29 -40.38 11.14 -42.21
C PRO A 29 -41.04 9.80 -42.62
N THR A 30 -41.32 8.92 -41.64
CA THR A 30 -42.61 8.20 -41.61
C THR A 30 -42.89 7.65 -40.22
N ALA A 31 -44.06 8.01 -39.70
CA ALA A 31 -44.66 7.52 -38.49
C ALA A 31 -45.62 6.34 -38.80
N LEU A 32 -46.04 5.66 -37.71
CA LEU A 32 -47.14 4.70 -37.56
C LEU A 32 -46.85 3.21 -37.87
N ALA A 33 -46.82 2.41 -36.79
CA ALA A 33 -47.82 1.35 -36.61
C ALA A 33 -47.91 0.95 -35.12
N ASN A 34 -49.15 0.97 -34.61
CA ASN A 34 -49.56 0.40 -33.33
C ASN A 34 -49.30 -1.11 -33.30
N ALA A 35 -48.96 -1.64 -32.13
CA ALA A 35 -49.22 -3.04 -31.78
C ALA A 35 -49.79 -3.09 -30.35
N ARG A 36 -51.11 -2.93 -30.27
CA ARG A 36 -51.92 -3.63 -29.26
C ARG A 36 -52.07 -5.07 -29.74
N ASP A 37 -52.30 -5.96 -28.78
CA ASP A 37 -52.54 -7.40 -28.91
C ASP A 37 -51.28 -8.26 -29.12
N LEU A 38 -50.73 -8.75 -28.01
CA LEU A 38 -50.56 -10.19 -27.80
C LEU A 38 -50.76 -10.51 -26.31
N THR A 39 -51.66 -11.46 -26.10
CA THR A 39 -52.29 -11.88 -24.85
C THR A 39 -51.47 -12.89 -24.06
N ALA A 40 -51.60 -12.79 -22.74
CA ALA A 40 -51.66 -13.81 -21.68
C ALA A 40 -50.96 -15.18 -21.86
N CYS A 41 -50.15 -15.53 -20.84
CA CYS A 41 -50.20 -16.87 -20.23
C CYS A 41 -49.95 -16.76 -18.71
N ASP A 42 -50.77 -17.50 -17.96
CA ASP A 42 -51.12 -17.36 -16.54
C ASP A 42 -50.13 -18.01 -15.53
N THR A 43 -49.89 -17.29 -14.41
CA THR A 43 -49.89 -17.64 -12.94
C THR A 43 -49.20 -18.93 -12.40
N PRO A 44 -49.03 -19.19 -11.06
CA PRO A 44 -49.50 -18.48 -9.84
C PRO A 44 -48.56 -18.43 -8.59
N SER A 45 -49.09 -17.81 -7.52
CA SER A 45 -48.78 -17.96 -6.07
C SER A 45 -47.65 -17.07 -5.49
N ALA A 46 -47.76 -16.43 -4.31
CA ALA A 46 -48.70 -16.53 -3.21
C ALA A 46 -48.78 -15.18 -2.45
N ALA A 47 -49.99 -14.74 -2.12
CA ALA A 47 -50.26 -13.64 -1.21
C ALA A 47 -50.36 -14.19 0.23
N TYR A 48 -49.57 -13.66 1.15
CA TYR A 48 -49.81 -13.79 2.58
C TYR A 48 -50.59 -12.56 3.06
N VAL A 49 -51.84 -12.81 3.44
CA VAL A 49 -52.72 -11.93 4.22
C VAL A 49 -52.41 -12.13 5.70
N PHE A 50 -52.36 -11.04 6.48
CA PHE A 50 -52.79 -10.87 7.88
C PHE A 50 -52.37 -9.45 8.30
N ARG A 51 -53.11 -8.62 9.05
CA ARG A 51 -54.46 -8.61 9.58
C ARG A 51 -54.71 -7.14 9.97
N ARG A 52 -55.91 -6.68 9.66
CA ARG A 52 -56.50 -5.37 9.99
C ARG A 52 -56.92 -5.40 11.46
N ASP A 53 -56.58 -4.37 12.22
CA ASP A 53 -57.28 -4.00 13.45
C ASP A 53 -57.77 -2.56 13.27
N GLU A 54 -59.09 -2.39 13.40
CA GLU A 54 -59.81 -1.11 13.40
C GLU A 54 -60.23 -0.76 14.84
N GLY A 55 -60.25 0.54 15.13
CA GLY A 55 -60.77 1.15 16.36
C GLY A 55 -59.81 2.26 16.81
N HIS A 56 -60.16 3.53 16.99
CA HIS A 56 -61.45 4.19 17.14
C HIS A 56 -61.32 5.68 16.74
N GLU A 57 -62.43 6.20 16.21
CA GLU A 57 -63.08 7.50 16.44
C GLU A 57 -62.47 8.84 16.00
N HIS A 58 -63.41 9.57 15.37
CA HIS A 58 -63.46 10.91 14.81
C HIS A 58 -62.97 12.06 15.70
N ALA A 59 -62.27 13.01 15.07
CA ALA A 59 -62.49 14.44 15.32
C ALA A 59 -62.23 15.26 14.04
N THR A 60 -63.27 15.98 13.62
CA THR A 60 -63.36 16.85 12.45
C THR A 60 -62.77 18.24 12.70
N VAL A 61 -62.10 18.76 11.65
CA VAL A 61 -62.09 20.17 11.19
C VAL A 61 -61.55 21.24 12.16
N HIS A 62 -60.42 21.85 11.76
CA HIS A 62 -60.31 23.31 11.65
C HIS A 62 -59.36 23.67 10.51
N ASN A 63 -59.91 24.40 9.55
CA ASN A 63 -59.21 25.04 8.44
C ASN A 63 -58.96 26.49 8.90
N GLU A 64 -57.73 26.85 9.24
CA GLU A 64 -57.35 28.23 9.46
C GLU A 64 -56.17 28.59 8.54
N THR A 65 -56.51 29.43 7.57
CA THR A 65 -55.60 30.25 6.79
C THR A 65 -54.87 31.22 7.72
N ALA A 66 -53.59 30.94 7.98
CA ALA A 66 -52.65 31.92 8.53
C ALA A 66 -51.51 32.10 7.53
N THR A 67 -51.59 33.18 6.75
CA THR A 67 -50.47 33.77 6.03
C THR A 67 -49.39 34.16 7.05
N VAL A 68 -48.27 33.45 7.02
CA VAL A 68 -47.04 33.86 7.72
C VAL A 68 -45.93 33.94 6.69
N ASP A 69 -45.36 35.13 6.61
CA ASP A 69 -44.29 35.56 5.73
C ASP A 69 -43.14 34.57 5.64
N ALA A 70 -42.63 34.42 4.41
CA ALA A 70 -41.45 33.64 4.10
C ALA A 70 -40.18 34.24 4.73
N PRO A 71 -39.35 33.41 5.39
CA PRO A 71 -37.91 33.61 5.41
C PRO A 71 -37.24 32.51 4.58
N HIS A 72 -36.57 32.93 3.52
CA HIS A 72 -35.46 32.25 2.83
C HIS A 72 -35.35 30.72 3.01
N ALA A 73 -35.83 30.00 2.00
CA ALA A 73 -35.55 28.58 1.83
C ALA A 73 -34.04 28.34 1.65
N HIS A 74 -33.39 27.87 2.71
CA HIS A 74 -32.11 27.18 2.60
C HIS A 74 -32.35 25.78 2.00
N ALA A 75 -32.39 25.71 0.68
CA ALA A 75 -32.27 24.45 -0.04
C ALA A 75 -30.82 23.96 0.08
N GLY A 76 -30.62 22.78 0.67
CA GLY A 76 -29.29 22.15 0.76
C GLY A 76 -28.92 21.61 2.13
N GLY A 77 -29.88 21.09 2.88
CA GLY A 77 -29.60 20.19 4.00
C GLY A 77 -29.49 18.75 3.50
N HIS A 78 -28.61 17.96 4.13
CA HIS A 78 -28.50 16.50 4.02
C HIS A 78 -29.87 15.82 4.24
N SER A 79 -30.72 15.87 3.23
CA SER A 79 -32.03 15.24 3.23
C SER A 79 -31.87 13.87 2.59
N HIS A 80 -32.39 12.87 3.29
CA HIS A 80 -32.59 11.55 2.72
C HIS A 80 -33.36 11.69 1.40
N PRO A 81 -33.04 10.92 0.35
CA PRO A 81 -34.04 10.67 -0.67
C PRO A 81 -35.19 9.94 0.03
N SER A 82 -36.27 10.67 0.33
CA SER A 82 -37.50 10.15 0.92
C SER A 82 -38.37 9.45 -0.14
N GLY A 83 -37.72 8.66 -1.03
CA GLY A 83 -38.35 8.01 -2.17
C GLY A 83 -37.39 7.06 -2.90
N PRO A 84 -37.90 6.28 -3.86
CA PRO A 84 -37.07 5.37 -4.67
C PRO A 84 -36.01 6.15 -5.46
N ALA A 85 -34.87 5.50 -5.72
CA ALA A 85 -33.79 6.10 -6.51
C ALA A 85 -34.29 6.52 -7.89
N LYS A 86 -33.92 7.74 -8.32
CA LYS A 86 -34.41 8.32 -9.57
C LYS A 86 -33.68 7.70 -10.76
N ALA A 87 -34.42 7.42 -11.84
CA ALA A 87 -33.85 6.93 -13.10
C ALA A 87 -33.30 8.07 -13.98
N THR A 88 -33.84 9.28 -13.85
CA THR A 88 -33.44 10.46 -14.63
C THR A 88 -33.02 11.60 -13.71
N LEU A 89 -32.18 12.49 -14.23
CA LEU A 89 -31.77 13.72 -13.53
C LEU A 89 -32.98 14.56 -13.11
N SER A 90 -32.97 15.08 -11.88
CA SER A 90 -33.91 16.12 -11.50
C SER A 90 -33.61 17.44 -12.20
N GLU A 91 -34.61 18.32 -12.34
CA GLU A 91 -34.48 19.64 -12.96
C GLU A 91 -33.29 20.43 -12.39
N SER A 92 -33.10 20.42 -11.07
CA SER A 92 -31.96 21.07 -10.40
C SER A 92 -30.59 20.51 -10.81
N ASP A 93 -30.50 19.21 -11.07
CA ASP A 93 -29.25 18.54 -11.46
C ASP A 93 -29.07 18.47 -12.98
N SER A 94 -30.10 18.83 -13.74
CA SER A 94 -30.04 18.98 -15.20
C SER A 94 -29.32 20.26 -15.63
N HIS A 95 -29.23 21.28 -14.75
CA HIS A 95 -28.57 22.53 -15.07
C HIS A 95 -27.07 22.35 -15.38
N PRO A 96 -26.54 23.08 -16.39
CA PRO A 96 -25.14 22.97 -16.78
C PRO A 96 -24.21 23.31 -15.60
N PRO A 97 -23.06 22.62 -15.49
CA PRO A 97 -22.10 22.88 -14.43
C PRO A 97 -21.55 24.31 -14.53
N PRO A 98 -21.05 24.87 -13.43
CA PRO A 98 -20.34 26.15 -13.49
C PRO A 98 -19.13 26.04 -14.43
N PRO A 99 -18.70 27.14 -15.06
CA PRO A 99 -17.55 27.12 -15.97
C PRO A 99 -16.31 26.57 -15.27
N SER A 100 -15.57 25.76 -16.00
CA SER A 100 -14.36 25.03 -15.59
C SER A 100 -13.23 25.26 -16.59
N TYR A 101 -12.01 24.85 -16.22
CA TYR A 101 -10.89 24.88 -17.15
C TYR A 101 -11.11 23.92 -18.34
N TRP A 102 -11.75 22.77 -18.10
CA TRP A 102 -12.14 21.84 -19.16
C TRP A 102 -13.07 22.48 -20.19
N THR A 103 -14.18 23.08 -19.72
CA THR A 103 -15.15 23.73 -20.61
C THR A 103 -14.53 24.91 -21.36
N LEU A 104 -13.57 25.62 -20.75
CA LEU A 104 -12.82 26.68 -21.42
C LEU A 104 -11.91 26.13 -22.54
N ASP A 105 -11.24 25.01 -22.31
CA ASP A 105 -10.29 24.47 -23.28
C ASP A 105 -10.99 23.76 -24.45
N PHE A 106 -12.14 23.11 -24.20
CA PHE A 106 -12.80 22.22 -25.16
C PHE A 106 -14.18 22.68 -25.65
N ASP A 107 -14.98 23.33 -24.80
CA ASP A 107 -16.39 23.63 -25.08
C ASP A 107 -16.66 25.12 -25.36
N SER A 108 -15.66 25.98 -25.19
CA SER A 108 -15.76 27.43 -25.41
C SER A 108 -15.81 27.79 -26.90
N ASP A 109 -16.26 29.01 -27.18
CA ASP A 109 -16.33 29.55 -28.54
C ASP A 109 -14.92 29.49 -29.19
N PRO A 110 -14.78 28.94 -30.41
CA PRO A 110 -13.49 28.85 -31.12
C PRO A 110 -12.77 30.19 -31.29
N SER A 111 -13.47 31.32 -31.14
CA SER A 111 -12.91 32.67 -31.20
C SER A 111 -12.13 33.10 -29.95
N GLU A 112 -12.29 32.40 -28.81
CA GLU A 112 -11.55 32.68 -27.59
C GLU A 112 -10.13 32.07 -27.62
N LYS A 113 -9.16 32.78 -27.03
CA LYS A 113 -7.77 32.32 -26.97
C LYS A 113 -7.65 31.19 -25.93
N ARG A 114 -7.43 29.97 -26.41
CA ARG A 114 -7.24 28.76 -25.60
C ARG A 114 -5.82 28.24 -25.65
N TYR A 115 -5.39 27.62 -24.55
CA TYR A 115 -4.03 27.10 -24.41
C TYR A 115 -3.94 25.71 -23.75
N PRO A 116 -4.73 24.71 -24.23
CA PRO A 116 -4.75 23.36 -23.64
C PRO A 116 -3.37 22.68 -23.64
N GLY A 117 -2.51 23.04 -24.60
CA GLY A 117 -1.15 22.49 -24.69
C GLY A 117 -0.28 22.78 -23.46
N PHE A 118 -0.44 23.93 -22.79
CA PHE A 118 0.31 24.22 -21.56
C PHE A 118 -0.18 23.37 -20.39
N MET A 119 -1.48 23.13 -20.27
CA MET A 119 -2.02 22.23 -19.25
C MET A 119 -1.59 20.78 -19.50
N LEU A 120 -1.65 20.32 -20.75
CA LEU A 120 -1.16 18.99 -21.12
C LEU A 120 0.34 18.83 -20.81
N MET A 121 1.17 19.82 -21.14
CA MET A 121 2.60 19.81 -20.82
C MET A 121 2.83 19.78 -19.29
N HIS A 122 2.04 20.52 -18.52
CA HIS A 122 2.10 20.46 -17.05
C HIS A 122 1.81 19.06 -16.52
N VAL A 123 0.70 18.45 -16.95
CA VAL A 123 0.28 17.11 -16.51
C VAL A 123 1.32 16.07 -16.88
N LEU A 124 1.78 16.04 -18.14
CA LEU A 124 2.76 15.07 -18.61
C LEU A 124 4.11 15.23 -17.91
N ALA A 125 4.59 16.47 -17.72
CA ALA A 125 5.86 16.73 -17.06
C ALA A 125 5.80 16.34 -15.57
N MET A 126 4.73 16.70 -14.84
CA MET A 126 4.57 16.36 -13.43
C MET A 126 4.35 14.85 -13.22
N CYS A 127 3.56 14.19 -14.08
CA CYS A 127 3.40 12.73 -14.03
C CYS A 127 4.71 12.02 -14.36
N GLY A 128 5.44 12.48 -15.38
CA GLY A 128 6.75 11.96 -15.72
C GLY A 128 7.77 12.13 -14.59
N ALA A 129 7.72 13.24 -13.85
CA ALA A 129 8.59 13.48 -12.71
C ALA A 129 8.25 12.53 -11.55
N PHE A 130 7.01 12.55 -11.06
CA PHE A 130 6.64 11.86 -9.81
C PHE A 130 6.31 10.39 -9.98
N PHE A 131 5.72 9.99 -11.10
CA PHE A 131 5.47 8.59 -11.38
C PHE A 131 6.62 7.97 -12.17
N GLY A 132 7.34 8.68 -13.03
CA GLY A 132 8.47 8.12 -13.78
C GLY A 132 9.83 8.24 -13.07
N ALA A 133 10.40 9.45 -13.08
CA ALA A 133 11.77 9.72 -12.66
C ALA A 133 12.01 9.48 -11.16
N LEU A 134 11.03 9.76 -10.31
CA LEU A 134 11.15 9.57 -8.86
C LEU A 134 11.25 8.08 -8.49
N PRO A 135 10.33 7.17 -8.87
CA PRO A 135 10.46 5.74 -8.57
C PRO A 135 11.73 5.10 -9.15
N VAL A 136 12.13 5.49 -10.37
CA VAL A 136 13.40 5.06 -10.96
C VAL A 136 14.58 5.56 -10.14
N GLY A 137 14.55 6.82 -9.68
CA GLY A 137 15.55 7.41 -8.81
C GLY A 137 15.69 6.67 -7.48
N ILE A 138 14.56 6.30 -6.86
CA ILE A 138 14.50 5.49 -5.62
C ILE A 138 15.11 4.10 -5.87
N ALA A 139 14.74 3.45 -6.98
CA ALA A 139 15.28 2.15 -7.35
C ALA A 139 16.81 2.19 -7.56
N MET A 140 17.31 3.18 -8.31
CA MET A 140 18.76 3.37 -8.51
C MET A 140 19.49 3.70 -7.21
N ARG A 141 18.86 4.47 -6.31
CA ARG A 141 19.44 4.78 -5.01
C ARG A 141 19.58 3.52 -4.15
N SER A 142 18.59 2.62 -4.23
CA SER A 142 18.57 1.39 -3.42
C SER A 142 19.76 0.45 -3.68
N VAL A 143 20.33 0.50 -4.89
CA VAL A 143 21.51 -0.28 -5.31
C VAL A 143 22.80 0.56 -5.40
N ASN A 144 22.79 1.81 -4.91
CA ASN A 144 23.91 2.77 -5.04
C ASN A 144 24.41 2.94 -6.50
N HIS A 145 23.51 2.94 -7.49
CA HIS A 145 23.89 3.06 -8.89
C HIS A 145 24.37 4.49 -9.22
N ALA A 146 25.45 4.61 -10.02
CA ALA A 146 26.07 5.90 -10.37
C ALA A 146 25.11 6.85 -11.12
N TRP A 147 24.15 6.33 -11.87
CA TRP A 147 23.16 7.12 -12.62
C TRP A 147 22.04 7.71 -11.76
N HIS A 148 22.03 7.45 -10.45
CA HIS A 148 21.05 8.07 -9.56
C HIS A 148 21.02 9.61 -9.69
N GLY A 149 22.20 10.25 -9.80
CA GLY A 149 22.28 11.71 -10.02
C GLY A 149 21.59 12.17 -11.32
N ALA A 150 21.71 11.39 -12.40
CA ALA A 150 21.03 11.70 -13.65
C ALA A 150 19.49 11.61 -13.51
N SER A 151 18.99 10.64 -12.74
CA SER A 151 17.56 10.51 -12.43
C SER A 151 17.03 11.71 -11.63
N VAL A 152 17.82 12.23 -10.69
CA VAL A 152 17.48 13.43 -9.90
C VAL A 152 17.47 14.69 -10.78
N ILE A 153 18.43 14.83 -11.70
CA ILE A 153 18.45 15.93 -12.67
C ILE A 153 17.22 15.86 -13.58
N ALA A 154 16.89 14.67 -14.10
CA ALA A 154 15.69 14.47 -14.91
C ALA A 154 14.40 14.81 -14.14
N PHE A 155 14.31 14.42 -12.86
CA PHE A 155 13.19 14.77 -11.98
C PHE A 155 13.01 16.29 -11.88
N TRP A 156 14.06 17.03 -11.53
CA TRP A 156 13.96 18.50 -11.39
C TRP A 156 13.75 19.22 -12.72
N ALA A 157 14.33 18.72 -13.82
CA ALA A 157 14.08 19.26 -15.15
C ALA A 157 12.59 19.17 -15.53
N LEU A 158 11.97 18.00 -15.30
CA LEU A 158 10.55 17.81 -15.53
C LEU A 158 9.68 18.68 -14.61
N VAL A 159 10.04 18.81 -13.33
CA VAL A 159 9.36 19.71 -12.39
C VAL A 159 9.43 21.17 -12.85
N ILE A 160 10.58 21.64 -13.32
CA ILE A 160 10.74 23.01 -13.82
C ILE A 160 9.84 23.24 -15.04
N VAL A 161 9.83 22.31 -16.00
CA VAL A 161 8.94 22.37 -17.18
C VAL A 161 7.47 22.35 -16.76
N GLY A 162 7.10 21.49 -15.81
CA GLY A 162 5.74 21.41 -15.25
C GLY A 162 5.31 22.71 -14.55
N CYS A 163 6.17 23.31 -13.73
CA CYS A 163 5.87 24.57 -13.05
C CYS A 163 5.82 25.76 -14.03
N ALA A 164 6.72 25.81 -15.02
CA ALA A 164 6.75 26.87 -16.02
C ALA A 164 5.49 26.85 -16.90
N SER A 165 5.09 25.67 -17.38
CA SER A 165 3.88 25.48 -18.18
C SER A 165 2.60 25.85 -17.42
N SER A 166 2.45 25.40 -16.17
CA SER A 166 1.33 25.78 -15.30
C SER A 166 1.29 27.29 -15.01
N SER A 167 2.45 27.89 -14.76
CA SER A 167 2.55 29.34 -14.52
C SER A 167 2.15 30.15 -15.75
N LEU A 168 2.52 29.69 -16.94
CA LEU A 168 2.15 30.34 -18.19
C LEU A 168 0.66 30.16 -18.50
N TYR A 169 0.11 28.95 -18.30
CA TYR A 169 -1.33 28.69 -18.44
C TYR A 169 -2.13 29.63 -17.54
N ARG A 170 -1.82 29.69 -16.24
CA ARG A 170 -2.51 30.56 -15.27
C ARG A 170 -2.44 32.06 -15.58
N LYS A 171 -1.40 32.52 -16.29
CA LYS A 171 -1.29 33.91 -16.72
C LYS A 171 -2.12 34.21 -17.96
N LEU A 172 -2.29 33.23 -18.83
CA LEU A 172 -2.99 33.37 -20.11
C LEU A 172 -4.48 33.05 -20.00
N THR A 173 -4.89 32.25 -19.02
CA THR A 173 -6.29 31.87 -18.79
C THR A 173 -6.91 32.62 -17.61
N PRO A 174 -8.19 33.01 -17.70
CA PRO A 174 -8.91 33.54 -16.55
C PRO A 174 -8.98 32.50 -15.41
N ASN A 175 -9.12 32.98 -14.18
CA ASN A 175 -9.23 32.11 -13.03
C ASN A 175 -10.62 31.45 -12.98
N MET A 176 -10.70 30.18 -13.35
CA MET A 176 -11.96 29.42 -13.37
C MET A 176 -12.27 28.72 -12.04
N TYR A 177 -11.33 28.67 -11.09
CA TYR A 177 -11.53 27.99 -9.80
C TYR A 177 -10.99 28.86 -8.65
N GLU A 178 -11.86 29.68 -8.06
CA GLU A 178 -11.49 30.52 -6.92
C GLU A 178 -11.14 29.70 -5.68
N GLY A 179 -10.12 30.13 -4.94
CA GLY A 179 -9.71 29.46 -3.70
C GLY A 179 -9.06 28.08 -3.87
N GLN A 180 -8.63 27.70 -5.07
CA GLN A 180 -7.99 26.40 -5.29
C GLN A 180 -6.77 26.17 -4.39
N VAL A 181 -6.65 24.95 -3.85
CA VAL A 181 -5.61 24.57 -2.90
C VAL A 181 -4.44 23.81 -3.54
N HIS A 182 -4.63 23.26 -4.73
CA HIS A 182 -3.64 22.44 -5.45
C HIS A 182 -2.29 23.13 -5.58
N SER A 183 -2.23 24.39 -6.03
CA SER A 183 -0.94 25.06 -6.16
C SER A 183 -0.23 25.21 -4.81
N LYS A 184 -0.97 25.54 -3.74
CA LYS A 184 -0.38 25.68 -2.40
C LYS A 184 0.15 24.33 -1.90
N GLN A 185 -0.66 23.28 -2.00
CA GLN A 185 -0.30 21.92 -1.58
C GLN A 185 0.87 21.37 -2.39
N SER A 186 0.85 21.55 -3.71
CA SER A 186 1.95 21.17 -4.62
C SER A 186 3.28 21.83 -4.25
N TYR A 187 3.30 23.12 -3.86
CA TYR A 187 4.54 23.76 -3.40
C TYR A 187 5.09 23.15 -2.11
N TYR A 188 4.23 22.70 -1.19
CA TYR A 188 4.68 21.97 0.00
C TYR A 188 5.27 20.60 -0.35
N VAL A 189 4.64 19.86 -1.28
CA VAL A 189 5.18 18.58 -1.76
C VAL A 189 6.54 18.78 -2.44
N LEU A 190 6.68 19.82 -3.26
CA LEU A 190 7.94 20.19 -3.89
C LEU A 190 9.00 20.65 -2.88
N LEU A 191 8.60 21.35 -1.81
CA LEU A 191 9.50 21.73 -0.73
C LEU A 191 10.05 20.49 -0.02
N ILE A 192 9.21 19.49 0.27
CA ILE A 192 9.66 18.23 0.86
C ILE A 192 10.66 17.53 -0.08
N ALA A 193 10.33 17.44 -1.37
CA ALA A 193 11.25 16.86 -2.37
C ALA A 193 12.58 17.63 -2.47
N LEU A 194 12.55 18.96 -2.35
CA LEU A 194 13.73 19.82 -2.32
C LEU A 194 14.59 19.55 -1.08
N VAL A 195 13.98 19.49 0.10
CA VAL A 195 14.68 19.19 1.35
C VAL A 195 15.36 17.81 1.27
N LEU A 196 14.67 16.79 0.76
CA LEU A 196 15.26 15.46 0.57
C LEU A 196 16.45 15.50 -0.41
N THR A 197 16.31 16.24 -1.52
CA THR A 197 17.39 16.41 -2.50
C THR A 197 18.60 17.14 -1.90
N ILE A 198 18.38 18.17 -1.07
CA ILE A 198 19.44 18.92 -0.39
C ILE A 198 20.19 18.00 0.58
N ILE A 199 19.48 17.15 1.33
CA ILE A 199 20.10 16.17 2.24
C ILE A 199 21.00 15.20 1.45
N ASP A 200 20.51 14.67 0.33
CA ASP A 200 21.29 13.79 -0.54
C ASP A 200 22.53 14.48 -1.13
N PHE A 201 22.37 15.74 -1.55
CA PHE A 201 23.46 16.54 -2.11
C PHE A 201 24.51 16.89 -1.05
N ALA A 202 24.09 17.29 0.15
CA ALA A 202 24.97 17.58 1.28
C ALA A 202 25.80 16.36 1.68
N ALA A 203 25.19 15.16 1.68
CA ALA A 203 25.91 13.91 1.88
C ALA A 203 26.94 13.64 0.76
N GLY A 204 26.64 14.05 -0.48
CA GLY A 204 27.59 14.03 -1.61
C GLY A 204 28.78 14.98 -1.42
N ILE A 205 28.52 16.23 -1.04
CA ILE A 205 29.57 17.22 -0.76
C ILE A 205 30.46 16.74 0.40
N GLY A 206 29.86 16.19 1.47
CA GLY A 206 30.62 15.64 2.59
C GLY A 206 31.66 14.61 2.14
N ARG A 207 31.28 13.68 1.26
CA ARG A 207 32.21 12.71 0.66
C ARG A 207 33.30 13.37 -0.17
N LEU A 208 32.96 14.41 -0.94
CA LEU A 208 33.93 15.16 -1.74
C LEU A 208 34.95 15.90 -0.87
N ILE A 209 34.51 16.55 0.21
CA ILE A 209 35.39 17.25 1.15
C ILE A 209 36.34 16.26 1.83
N GLN A 210 35.86 15.07 2.19
CA GLN A 210 36.74 14.06 2.78
C GLN A 210 37.78 13.57 1.77
N TYR A 211 37.38 13.27 0.54
CA TYR A 211 38.35 12.92 -0.51
C TYR A 211 39.40 14.03 -0.69
N ALA A 212 38.98 15.30 -0.68
CA ALA A 212 39.92 16.43 -0.75
C ALA A 212 40.87 16.50 0.47
N LYS A 213 40.39 16.13 1.67
CA LYS A 213 41.24 16.01 2.87
C LYS A 213 42.20 14.84 2.78
N ASP A 214 41.77 13.70 2.26
CA ASP A 214 42.58 12.49 2.13
C ASP A 214 43.71 12.73 1.10
N VAL A 215 43.41 13.40 -0.02
CA VAL A 215 44.42 13.87 -1.00
C VAL A 215 45.38 14.88 -0.36
N LYS A 216 44.89 15.80 0.48
CA LYS A 216 45.75 16.75 1.20
C LYS A 216 46.64 16.07 2.25
N ASN A 217 46.20 14.94 2.81
CA ASN A 217 46.92 14.18 3.82
C ASN A 217 47.94 13.18 3.23
N GLY A 218 48.16 13.19 1.91
CA GLY A 218 49.24 12.45 1.26
C GLY A 218 48.81 11.34 0.31
N GLU A 219 47.51 11.12 0.07
CA GLU A 219 47.05 10.20 -0.97
C GLU A 219 47.20 10.82 -2.37
N ALA A 220 47.68 10.03 -3.34
CA ALA A 220 47.83 10.50 -4.72
C ALA A 220 46.46 10.80 -5.34
N PHE A 221 46.31 11.99 -5.93
CA PHE A 221 45.09 12.38 -6.63
C PHE A 221 44.80 11.41 -7.79
N SER A 222 43.69 10.68 -7.71
CA SER A 222 43.26 9.77 -8.76
C SER A 222 41.80 10.03 -9.11
N PHE A 223 41.53 10.43 -10.34
CA PHE A 223 40.16 10.63 -10.83
C PHE A 223 39.31 9.35 -10.69
N ARG A 224 39.93 8.17 -10.85
CA ARG A 224 39.26 6.88 -10.62
C ARG A 224 38.91 6.68 -9.15
N ALA A 225 39.75 7.11 -8.21
CA ALA A 225 39.46 7.07 -6.79
C ALA A 225 38.35 8.06 -6.42
N LEU A 226 38.39 9.30 -6.92
CA LEU A 226 37.31 10.28 -6.76
C LEU A 226 35.98 9.73 -7.25
N TRP A 227 35.96 9.15 -8.45
CA TRP A 227 34.74 8.58 -9.03
C TRP A 227 34.21 7.39 -8.21
N ARG A 228 35.09 6.50 -7.73
CA ARG A 228 34.71 5.37 -6.88
C ARG A 228 34.18 5.79 -5.51
N GLN A 229 34.84 6.75 -4.86
CA GLN A 229 34.56 7.17 -3.49
C GLN A 229 33.36 8.13 -3.41
N VAL A 230 33.26 9.10 -4.32
CA VAL A 230 32.24 10.17 -4.27
C VAL A 230 30.97 9.76 -5.03
N VAL A 231 31.10 9.18 -6.23
CA VAL A 231 29.98 8.89 -7.14
C VAL A 231 29.45 7.47 -6.97
N LEU A 232 30.32 6.45 -7.01
CA LEU A 232 29.94 5.03 -6.86
C LEU A 232 29.72 4.59 -5.41
N LYS A 233 30.14 5.40 -4.43
CA LYS A 233 29.98 5.12 -2.99
C LYS A 233 30.57 3.75 -2.57
N GLN A 234 31.67 3.31 -3.20
CA GLN A 234 32.21 1.96 -3.01
C GLN A 234 33.00 1.76 -1.71
N ASP A 235 33.57 2.81 -1.11
CA ASP A 235 34.61 2.62 -0.09
C ASP A 235 34.12 2.46 1.37
N GLY A 236 32.81 2.32 1.62
CA GLY A 236 32.27 2.02 2.96
C GLY A 236 32.54 3.06 4.07
N ARG A 237 33.41 4.04 3.85
CA ARG A 237 33.82 5.07 4.81
C ARG A 237 32.78 6.18 4.88
N SER A 238 32.02 6.18 5.97
CA SER A 238 30.96 7.17 6.21
C SER A 238 31.55 8.53 6.57
N VAL A 239 31.30 9.53 5.74
CA VAL A 239 31.56 10.94 6.06
C VAL A 239 30.21 11.59 6.30
N PHE A 240 30.01 12.14 7.50
CA PHE A 240 28.74 12.70 7.96
C PHE A 240 27.57 11.71 8.07
N GLY A 241 27.80 10.54 8.68
CA GLY A 241 26.71 9.79 9.33
C GLY A 241 25.58 9.26 8.43
N HIS A 242 25.69 9.37 7.10
CA HIS A 242 24.83 8.68 6.15
C HIS A 242 25.56 7.42 5.69
N HIS A 243 25.20 6.28 6.28
CA HIS A 243 25.59 5.00 5.69
C HIS A 243 25.03 4.94 4.26
N GLY A 244 25.85 4.46 3.33
CA GLY A 244 25.40 4.08 2.00
C GLY A 244 24.13 3.24 2.12
N ALA A 245 23.13 3.59 1.31
CA ALA A 245 21.78 3.05 1.26
C ALA A 245 21.46 2.05 2.38
N GLU A 246 20.65 2.41 3.37
CA GLU A 246 20.01 1.42 4.25
C GLU A 246 19.04 0.49 3.49
N TYR A 247 18.95 0.62 2.16
CA TYR A 247 18.50 -0.48 1.29
C TYR A 247 19.52 -1.63 1.22
N ALA A 248 20.83 -1.39 1.27
CA ALA A 248 21.90 -2.39 1.22
C ALA A 248 22.08 -3.17 2.53
N ASN A 249 21.89 -2.56 3.70
CA ASN A 249 21.84 -3.34 4.97
C ASN A 249 20.58 -4.23 5.08
N LEU A 250 19.66 -4.12 4.12
CA LEU A 250 18.51 -5.00 3.90
C LEU A 250 18.59 -5.76 2.54
N VAL A 251 19.69 -5.66 1.79
CA VAL A 251 19.86 -6.32 0.47
C VAL A 251 21.18 -7.07 0.30
N VAL A 252 22.29 -6.72 0.95
CA VAL A 252 23.52 -7.54 1.03
C VAL A 252 24.27 -7.17 2.29
N GLY A 253 24.23 -8.04 3.31
CA GLY A 253 25.37 -8.11 4.23
C GLY A 253 26.44 -8.90 3.51
N GLU A 254 27.65 -8.36 3.43
CA GLU A 254 28.80 -9.22 3.15
C GLU A 254 28.80 -10.38 4.17
N PRO A 255 29.09 -11.61 3.75
CA PRO A 255 29.37 -12.65 4.72
C PRO A 255 30.63 -12.21 5.47
N GLU A 256 30.51 -11.87 6.75
CA GLU A 256 31.65 -12.05 7.63
C GLU A 256 32.03 -13.51 7.49
N GLU A 257 33.27 -13.73 7.05
CA GLU A 257 33.89 -15.04 6.92
C GLU A 257 33.64 -15.81 8.22
N MET A 258 32.89 -16.90 8.10
CA MET A 258 32.84 -17.90 9.14
C MET A 258 34.18 -18.64 9.01
N GLU A 259 35.21 -18.15 9.70
CA GLU A 259 36.37 -18.95 10.05
C GLU A 259 35.85 -20.12 10.88
N LEU A 260 35.60 -21.25 10.22
CA LEU A 260 35.58 -22.55 10.85
C LEU A 260 37.01 -22.76 11.39
N GLU A 261 37.18 -22.61 12.70
CA GLU A 261 38.33 -23.15 13.41
C GLU A 261 38.31 -24.68 13.28
N ASP A 262 38.91 -25.19 12.20
CA ASP A 262 39.38 -26.58 12.11
C ASP A 262 40.66 -26.70 12.94
N ASP A 263 40.52 -26.71 14.27
CA ASP A 263 41.56 -27.16 15.18
C ASP A 263 40.98 -28.26 16.07
N ILE A 264 40.98 -29.50 15.54
CA ILE A 264 41.23 -30.75 16.27
C ILE A 264 41.39 -31.88 15.23
N ILE A 265 42.50 -32.62 15.37
CA ILE A 265 42.98 -33.80 14.60
C ILE A 265 44.02 -33.46 13.52
N LYS A 266 45.27 -33.26 13.97
CA LYS A 266 46.48 -33.48 13.15
C LYS A 266 46.72 -35.00 13.04
N PRO A 267 46.76 -35.60 11.84
CA PRO A 267 47.18 -36.98 11.69
C PRO A 267 48.72 -37.06 11.69
N HIS A 268 49.27 -37.81 12.65
CA HIS A 268 50.68 -38.16 12.69
C HIS A 268 50.98 -39.11 11.51
N ASN A 269 51.78 -38.65 10.55
CA ASN A 269 52.32 -39.48 9.49
C ASN A 269 53.63 -40.12 10.00
N GLY A 270 53.56 -41.40 10.36
CA GLY A 270 54.69 -42.22 10.77
C GLY A 270 54.72 -43.49 9.94
N SER A 271 55.53 -43.47 8.88
CA SER A 271 55.77 -44.60 7.98
C SER A 271 56.26 -45.84 8.73
N ARG A 272 55.60 -46.99 8.54
CA ARG A 272 56.27 -48.29 8.62
C ARG A 272 55.53 -49.36 7.81
N HIS A 273 56.24 -49.89 6.82
CA HIS A 273 56.01 -51.14 6.06
C HIS A 273 55.63 -52.33 6.96
N VAL A 274 54.81 -53.28 6.45
CA VAL A 274 55.00 -54.75 6.29
C VAL A 274 53.66 -55.33 5.73
N VAL A 275 53.57 -55.71 4.44
CA VAL A 275 53.64 -57.05 3.80
C VAL A 275 52.50 -58.05 4.18
N PHE A 276 51.83 -58.53 3.11
CA PHE A 276 50.96 -59.69 2.85
C PHE A 276 51.01 -60.88 3.85
N ASP A 277 49.89 -61.58 4.09
CA ASP A 277 49.44 -62.76 3.30
C ASP A 277 48.17 -63.41 3.90
N ASP A 278 47.46 -64.15 3.05
CA ASP A 278 46.19 -64.89 3.19
C ASP A 278 46.14 -65.97 4.29
N GLN A 279 44.93 -66.28 4.78
CA GLN A 279 44.48 -67.67 5.04
C GLN A 279 42.94 -67.79 5.25
N HIS A 280 42.35 -68.65 4.40
CA HIS A 280 41.20 -69.58 4.55
C HIS A 280 40.69 -69.85 6.00
N GLU A 281 39.44 -70.25 6.31
CA GLU A 281 38.45 -71.11 5.63
C GLU A 281 37.09 -71.05 6.40
N GLU A 282 35.99 -71.32 5.69
CA GLU A 282 34.72 -72.03 6.05
C GLU A 282 34.07 -71.94 7.46
N ASP A 283 32.76 -71.62 7.56
CA ASP A 283 31.66 -72.62 7.57
C ASP A 283 30.23 -71.99 7.64
N ARG A 284 29.27 -72.77 7.13
CA ARG A 284 27.77 -72.71 7.05
C ARG A 284 26.99 -71.85 8.10
N GLY A 285 25.77 -71.36 7.89
CA GLY A 285 24.70 -71.54 6.89
C GLY A 285 23.35 -71.02 7.44
N SER A 286 22.31 -71.01 6.58
CA SER A 286 20.86 -70.87 6.86
C SER A 286 20.20 -69.47 6.81
N SER A 287 19.23 -69.40 5.89
CA SER A 287 18.21 -68.40 5.56
C SER A 287 17.28 -68.01 6.72
N SER A 288 17.09 -66.71 6.96
CA SER A 288 15.93 -65.86 6.60
C SER A 288 14.73 -65.96 7.56
N GLU A 289 14.73 -65.07 8.56
CA GLU A 289 13.56 -64.68 9.34
C GLU A 289 13.18 -63.23 8.98
N ASP A 290 11.90 -63.09 8.65
CA ASP A 290 10.95 -62.12 9.20
C ASP A 290 10.98 -60.62 8.86
N ALA A 291 9.74 -60.18 8.61
CA ALA A 291 9.27 -58.83 8.40
C ALA A 291 9.57 -57.90 9.59
N GLN A 292 9.59 -56.60 9.35
CA GLN A 292 8.46 -55.71 9.65
C GLN A 292 8.93 -54.25 9.74
N TRP A 293 8.21 -53.40 9.02
CA TRP A 293 8.51 -51.99 8.79
C TRP A 293 8.16 -51.14 10.01
N ALA A 294 9.11 -50.36 10.52
CA ALA A 294 8.92 -49.01 11.07
C ALA A 294 10.21 -48.54 11.78
N ASN A 295 10.91 -47.58 11.18
CA ASN A 295 11.55 -46.43 11.85
C ASN A 295 12.47 -45.74 10.85
N HIS A 296 12.18 -44.47 10.53
CA HIS A 296 13.17 -43.58 9.94
C HIS A 296 13.31 -42.35 10.82
N ASP A 297 14.54 -42.18 11.29
CA ASP A 297 15.05 -41.13 12.15
C ASP A 297 15.02 -39.75 11.49
N TYR A 298 14.72 -38.72 12.30
CA TYR A 298 15.03 -37.33 11.99
C TYR A 298 16.34 -36.94 12.70
N PRO A 299 17.29 -36.24 12.05
CA PRO A 299 18.45 -35.69 12.73
C PRO A 299 18.09 -34.39 13.47
N GLU A 300 18.43 -34.32 14.76
CA GLU A 300 18.35 -33.14 15.61
C GLU A 300 19.38 -32.07 15.21
N THR A 301 19.01 -30.78 15.31
CA THR A 301 19.94 -29.64 15.20
C THR A 301 19.93 -28.84 16.51
N PRO A 302 21.08 -28.34 16.99
CA PRO A 302 21.19 -27.73 18.32
C PRO A 302 20.98 -26.22 18.26
N ASN A 303 20.05 -25.69 19.05
CA ASN A 303 19.99 -24.26 19.38
C ASN A 303 19.72 -24.12 20.89
N SER A 304 20.78 -23.85 21.65
CA SER A 304 20.73 -23.53 23.07
C SER A 304 21.08 -22.06 23.27
N GLU A 305 20.07 -21.20 23.43
CA GLU A 305 20.24 -19.93 24.16
C GLU A 305 19.98 -20.21 25.65
N ARG A 306 21.05 -20.22 26.46
CA ARG A 306 20.95 -20.44 27.90
C ARG A 306 21.32 -19.17 28.65
N THR A 307 20.31 -18.36 28.99
CA THR A 307 20.41 -17.39 30.09
C THR A 307 20.14 -18.14 31.41
N VAL A 308 21.14 -18.24 32.28
CA VAL A 308 20.99 -18.81 33.63
C VAL A 308 21.36 -17.75 34.66
N PHE A 309 20.35 -17.29 35.40
CA PHE A 309 20.52 -16.73 36.72
C PHE A 309 20.01 -17.74 37.76
N GLU A 310 20.79 -17.88 38.82
CA GLU A 310 20.49 -18.43 40.16
C GLU A 310 20.64 -19.94 40.52
N ARG A 311 21.64 -20.15 41.39
CA ARG A 311 21.56 -20.71 42.78
C ARG A 311 21.92 -22.20 42.99
N LEU A 312 23.03 -22.47 43.72
CA LEU A 312 23.02 -22.85 45.17
C LEU A 312 24.43 -23.04 45.78
N THR A 313 24.68 -22.26 46.85
CA THR A 313 25.35 -22.59 48.13
C THR A 313 26.73 -23.28 48.19
N ARG A 314 27.74 -22.56 48.71
CA ARG A 314 28.61 -23.09 49.79
C ARG A 314 29.41 -22.00 50.54
N THR A 315 29.04 -21.82 51.82
CA THR A 315 29.86 -21.61 53.04
C THR A 315 30.87 -20.46 53.17
N ASN A 316 30.74 -19.77 54.32
CA ASN A 316 31.70 -18.93 55.06
C ASN A 316 32.00 -17.55 54.44
N SER A 317 32.15 -16.44 55.17
CA SER A 317 31.96 -16.07 56.57
C SER A 317 32.23 -14.56 56.65
N HIS A 318 31.45 -13.84 57.45
CA HIS A 318 31.74 -12.51 58.03
C HIS A 318 31.87 -11.24 57.16
N GLN A 319 31.30 -10.19 57.77
CA GLN A 319 31.59 -8.75 57.68
C GLN A 319 30.82 -7.88 56.68
N SER A 320 29.96 -7.07 57.31
CA SER A 320 29.38 -5.81 56.87
C SER A 320 30.43 -4.78 56.48
N HIS A 321 30.22 -4.06 55.37
CA HIS A 321 30.36 -2.60 55.35
C HIS A 321 29.77 -2.00 54.08
N ASN A 322 29.05 -0.89 54.26
CA ASN A 322 28.71 0.06 53.21
C ASN A 322 29.98 0.74 52.68
N SER A 323 30.06 0.98 51.37
CA SER A 323 30.43 2.28 50.79
C SER A 323 30.49 2.19 49.27
N ASP A 324 29.92 3.21 48.63
CA ASP A 324 30.27 3.67 47.29
C ASP A 324 31.79 3.80 47.16
N GLU A 325 32.39 3.17 46.14
CA GLU A 325 33.47 3.80 45.37
C GLU A 325 33.74 3.02 44.08
N THR A 326 33.56 3.74 42.98
CA THR A 326 34.27 3.57 41.71
C THR A 326 35.75 3.27 41.93
N LEU A 327 36.25 2.17 41.36
CA LEU A 327 37.63 2.09 40.91
C LEU A 327 37.77 1.07 39.78
N ASN A 328 38.28 1.61 38.67
CA ASN A 328 38.62 0.93 37.43
C ASN A 328 39.48 -0.31 37.68
N VAL A 329 39.10 -1.42 37.06
CA VAL A 329 40.06 -2.47 36.71
C VAL A 329 39.97 -2.68 35.21
N ASP A 330 40.75 -1.87 34.48
CA ASP A 330 41.12 -2.13 33.11
C ASP A 330 42.05 -3.35 33.08
N PHE A 331 41.58 -4.44 32.49
CA PHE A 331 42.45 -5.41 31.83
C PHE A 331 42.07 -5.43 30.35
N GLY A 332 42.85 -4.69 29.57
CA GLY A 332 42.71 -4.60 28.13
C GLY A 332 43.13 -5.89 27.43
N ALA A 333 42.31 -6.32 26.46
CA ALA A 333 42.74 -6.94 25.23
C ALA A 333 41.57 -6.91 24.22
N ALA A 334 41.66 -6.00 23.25
CA ALA A 334 41.09 -6.08 21.91
C ALA A 334 39.61 -6.52 21.77
N ALA A 335 38.67 -5.74 22.32
CA ALA A 335 37.34 -5.63 21.73
C ALA A 335 37.28 -4.32 20.94
N SER A 336 37.44 -4.42 19.61
CA SER A 336 37.20 -3.32 18.68
C SER A 336 35.77 -2.80 18.90
N ALA A 337 35.67 -1.68 19.62
CA ALA A 337 34.42 -1.00 19.90
C ALA A 337 33.78 -0.55 18.58
N ALA A 338 32.85 -1.34 18.06
CA ALA A 338 31.95 -0.89 17.01
C ALA A 338 31.15 0.31 17.57
N PRO A 339 31.21 1.50 16.94
CA PRO A 339 30.58 2.69 17.48
C PRO A 339 29.06 2.50 17.54
N THR A 340 28.49 2.62 18.74
CA THR A 340 27.05 2.60 18.96
C THR A 340 26.39 3.69 18.11
N LYS A 341 25.66 3.27 17.06
CA LYS A 341 24.94 4.19 16.17
C LYS A 341 23.96 5.02 17.02
N SER A 342 24.16 6.33 17.10
CA SER A 342 23.27 7.21 17.88
C SER A 342 21.82 7.03 17.42
N PHE A 343 20.90 6.86 18.38
CA PHE A 343 19.47 6.65 18.14
C PHE A 343 18.88 7.69 17.16
N ALA A 344 19.32 8.94 17.28
CA ALA A 344 18.94 10.04 16.39
C ALA A 344 19.28 9.78 14.91
N ARG A 345 20.40 9.09 14.62
CA ARG A 345 20.79 8.76 13.23
C ARG A 345 19.90 7.68 12.62
N ARG A 346 19.51 6.67 13.40
CA ARG A 346 18.57 5.62 12.95
C ARG A 346 17.19 6.20 12.68
N VAL A 347 16.73 7.09 13.57
CA VAL A 347 15.45 7.80 13.40
C VAL A 347 15.50 8.70 12.16
N GLY A 348 16.59 9.48 11.96
CA GLY A 348 16.76 10.33 10.79
C GLY A 348 16.73 9.57 9.46
N SER A 349 17.46 8.45 9.37
CA SER A 349 17.44 7.59 8.16
C SER A 349 16.07 6.97 7.90
N THR A 350 15.38 6.54 8.96
CA THR A 350 14.02 5.99 8.84
C THR A 350 13.04 7.04 8.33
N ILE A 351 13.05 8.26 8.92
CA ILE A 351 12.21 9.38 8.50
C ILE A 351 12.45 9.71 7.02
N PHE A 352 13.72 9.77 6.62
CA PHE A 352 14.10 10.05 5.24
C PHE A 352 13.56 9.02 4.25
N ASN A 353 13.71 7.73 4.56
CA ASN A 353 13.18 6.64 3.73
C ASN A 353 11.65 6.64 3.66
N VAL A 354 10.98 7.01 4.76
CA VAL A 354 9.50 7.12 4.79
C VAL A 354 9.05 8.32 3.96
N LEU A 355 9.62 9.50 4.15
CA LEU A 355 9.28 10.71 3.40
C LEU A 355 9.46 10.52 1.89
N GLU A 356 10.55 9.89 1.46
CA GLU A 356 10.82 9.60 0.05
C GLU A 356 9.71 8.73 -0.58
N ARG A 357 9.18 7.75 0.15
CA ARG A 357 8.07 6.89 -0.33
C ARG A 357 6.72 7.59 -0.26
N VAL A 358 6.50 8.41 0.77
CA VAL A 358 5.28 9.21 0.94
C VAL A 358 5.10 10.18 -0.24
N LEU A 359 6.18 10.68 -0.85
CA LEU A 359 6.09 11.54 -2.04
C LEU A 359 5.33 10.90 -3.21
N VAL A 360 5.42 9.58 -3.41
CA VAL A 360 4.69 8.90 -4.48
C VAL A 360 3.18 8.94 -4.22
N PHE A 361 2.76 8.76 -2.96
CA PHE A 361 1.35 8.86 -2.56
C PHE A 361 0.86 10.32 -2.53
N ALA A 362 1.71 11.26 -2.12
CA ALA A 362 1.40 12.69 -2.17
C ALA A 362 1.18 13.15 -3.62
N ALA A 363 1.98 12.66 -4.57
CA ALA A 363 1.79 12.95 -6.00
C ALA A 363 0.46 12.42 -6.54
N PHE A 364 0.02 11.23 -6.10
CA PHE A 364 -1.32 10.74 -6.42
C PHE A 364 -2.41 11.67 -5.86
N GLY A 365 -2.26 12.13 -4.62
CA GLY A 365 -3.15 13.14 -4.04
C GLY A 365 -3.22 14.41 -4.91
N GLU A 366 -2.07 14.99 -5.26
CA GLU A 366 -2.01 16.19 -6.12
C GLU A 366 -2.63 15.96 -7.50
N LEU A 367 -2.44 14.78 -8.10
CA LEU A 367 -3.06 14.44 -9.37
C LEU A 367 -4.60 14.44 -9.25
N THR A 368 -5.15 13.80 -8.22
CA THR A 368 -6.61 13.75 -8.01
C THR A 368 -7.22 15.12 -7.73
N VAL A 369 -6.55 15.95 -6.92
CA VAL A 369 -6.98 17.34 -6.66
C VAL A 369 -6.87 18.18 -7.94
N GLY A 370 -5.81 18.00 -8.72
CA GLY A 370 -5.63 18.66 -10.03
C GLY A 370 -6.74 18.31 -11.02
N ILE A 371 -7.11 17.03 -11.12
CA ILE A 371 -8.23 16.57 -11.96
C ILE A 371 -9.55 17.22 -11.51
N ALA A 372 -9.83 17.24 -10.21
CA ALA A 372 -11.06 17.85 -9.68
C ALA A 372 -11.15 19.35 -10.02
N ILE A 373 -10.04 20.08 -9.91
CA ILE A 373 -9.99 21.52 -10.24
C ILE A 373 -10.12 21.73 -11.76
N TYR A 374 -9.44 20.92 -12.57
CA TYR A 374 -9.45 21.05 -14.02
C TYR A 374 -10.87 20.83 -14.59
N LEU A 375 -11.55 19.79 -14.12
CA LEU A 375 -12.94 19.50 -14.47
C LEU A 375 -13.96 20.45 -13.81
N GLY A 376 -13.54 21.26 -12.84
CA GLY A 376 -14.41 22.19 -12.11
C GLY A 376 -15.38 21.52 -11.12
N GLY A 377 -15.12 20.27 -10.75
CA GLY A 377 -15.91 19.53 -9.76
C GLY A 377 -15.61 19.92 -8.31
N CYS A 378 -16.35 19.33 -7.36
CA CYS A 378 -16.08 19.42 -5.92
C CYS A 378 -16.16 20.84 -5.33
N ARG A 379 -17.16 21.61 -5.76
CA ARG A 379 -17.41 23.00 -5.31
C ARG A 379 -18.54 23.08 -4.27
N GLY A 380 -18.49 24.13 -3.45
CA GLY A 380 -19.54 24.46 -2.49
C GLY A 380 -19.80 23.34 -1.48
N TYR A 381 -21.06 22.96 -1.28
CA TYR A 381 -21.47 21.95 -0.31
C TYR A 381 -21.03 20.52 -0.68
N ARG A 382 -20.70 20.26 -1.96
CA ARG A 382 -20.30 18.93 -2.45
C ARG A 382 -18.84 18.57 -2.17
N ILE A 383 -18.05 19.52 -1.66
CA ILE A 383 -16.62 19.34 -1.39
C ILE A 383 -16.34 18.17 -0.44
N ASN A 384 -17.09 18.07 0.67
CA ASN A 384 -16.88 17.02 1.68
C ASN A 384 -17.21 15.63 1.14
N VAL A 385 -18.25 15.53 0.30
CA VAL A 385 -18.67 14.27 -0.33
C VAL A 385 -17.63 13.82 -1.34
N CYS A 386 -17.16 14.74 -2.20
CA CYS A 386 -16.09 14.46 -3.16
C CYS A 386 -14.79 14.05 -2.45
N LEU A 387 -14.37 14.81 -1.43
CA LEU A 387 -13.16 14.52 -0.65
C LEU A 387 -13.23 13.13 -0.01
N ALA A 388 -14.39 12.72 0.52
CA ALA A 388 -14.57 11.39 1.07
C ALA A 388 -14.36 10.28 0.02
N HIS A 389 -14.88 10.43 -1.20
CA HIS A 389 -14.70 9.43 -2.27
C HIS A 389 -13.24 9.37 -2.74
N VAL A 390 -12.59 10.53 -2.92
CA VAL A 390 -11.20 10.61 -3.35
C VAL A 390 -10.24 10.04 -2.30
N ILE A 391 -10.40 10.40 -1.02
CA ILE A 391 -9.54 9.90 0.05
C ILE A 391 -9.78 8.41 0.32
N LYS A 392 -11.04 8.00 0.52
CA LYS A 392 -11.36 6.60 0.87
C LYS A 392 -11.06 5.66 -0.30
N GLY A 393 -11.49 6.01 -1.52
CA GLY A 393 -11.17 5.26 -2.73
C GLY A 393 -9.67 5.28 -3.03
N GLY A 394 -9.00 6.41 -2.82
CA GLY A 394 -7.54 6.55 -2.96
C GLY A 394 -6.75 5.63 -2.04
N ILE A 395 -7.18 5.47 -0.77
CA ILE A 395 -6.55 4.53 0.17
C ILE A 395 -6.63 3.11 -0.36
N PHE A 396 -7.81 2.66 -0.83
CA PHE A 396 -7.96 1.31 -1.38
C PHE A 396 -7.19 1.12 -2.70
N TRP A 397 -7.19 2.12 -3.58
CA TRP A 397 -6.39 2.12 -4.81
C TRP A 397 -4.90 1.95 -4.51
N CYS A 398 -4.35 2.81 -3.67
CA CYS A 398 -2.94 2.77 -3.28
C CYS A 398 -2.60 1.48 -2.52
N TYR A 399 -3.48 1.00 -1.64
CA TYR A 399 -3.27 -0.24 -0.90
C TYR A 399 -3.28 -1.46 -1.84
N GLY A 400 -4.16 -1.51 -2.85
CA GLY A 400 -4.15 -2.54 -3.89
C GLY A 400 -2.84 -2.57 -4.67
N LEU A 401 -2.33 -1.40 -5.11
CA LEU A 401 -1.04 -1.30 -5.79
C LEU A 401 0.15 -1.72 -4.91
N VAL A 402 0.14 -1.36 -3.63
CA VAL A 402 1.18 -1.79 -2.67
C VAL A 402 1.10 -3.29 -2.41
N THR A 403 -0.10 -3.85 -2.34
CA THR A 403 -0.32 -5.30 -2.18
C THR A 403 0.20 -6.06 -3.40
N PHE A 404 -0.02 -5.55 -4.61
CA PHE A 404 0.59 -6.11 -5.82
C PHE A 404 2.12 -5.97 -5.82
N ALA A 405 2.66 -4.83 -5.37
CA ALA A 405 4.10 -4.65 -5.23
C ALA A 405 4.72 -5.63 -4.21
N ARG A 406 4.01 -5.96 -3.12
CA ARG A 406 4.38 -7.00 -2.14
C ARG A 406 4.40 -8.39 -2.79
N PHE A 407 3.36 -8.73 -3.56
CA PHE A 407 3.32 -9.97 -4.32
C PHE A 407 4.55 -10.13 -5.25
N LEU A 408 5.00 -9.05 -5.89
CA LEU A 408 6.20 -9.07 -6.74
C LEU A 408 7.53 -9.23 -5.97
N GLY A 409 7.53 -9.07 -4.64
CA GLY A 409 8.71 -9.20 -3.79
C GLY A 409 9.15 -7.93 -3.07
N SER A 410 8.41 -6.83 -3.19
CA SER A 410 8.69 -5.62 -2.39
C SER A 410 8.52 -5.94 -0.90
N PHE A 411 9.40 -5.40 -0.06
CA PHE A 411 9.41 -5.63 1.39
C PHE A 411 9.73 -7.07 1.83
N SER A 412 10.36 -7.88 0.98
CA SER A 412 10.81 -9.24 1.32
C SER A 412 11.78 -9.27 2.51
N ASN A 413 12.58 -8.22 2.70
CA ASN A 413 13.45 -8.02 3.84
C ASN A 413 12.71 -7.96 5.20
N LEU A 414 11.43 -7.58 5.20
CA LEU A 414 10.56 -7.56 6.38
C LEU A 414 9.66 -8.80 6.48
N GLY A 415 9.74 -9.73 5.53
CA GLY A 415 8.82 -10.87 5.44
C GLY A 415 7.42 -10.52 4.92
N TRP A 416 7.22 -9.31 4.39
CA TRP A 416 5.90 -8.83 3.96
C TRP A 416 5.50 -9.33 2.56
N ALA A 417 6.43 -9.94 1.82
CA ALA A 417 6.22 -10.54 0.51
C ALA A 417 5.88 -12.04 0.62
N TRP A 418 5.17 -12.42 1.69
CA TRP A 418 4.80 -13.81 1.98
C TRP A 418 6.00 -14.75 2.07
N ASN A 419 7.08 -14.27 2.70
CA ASN A 419 8.36 -14.95 2.80
C ASN A 419 8.90 -14.89 4.23
N ARG A 420 9.85 -15.77 4.56
CA ARG A 420 10.55 -15.70 5.84
C ARG A 420 11.47 -14.48 5.85
N ALA A 421 11.39 -13.67 6.90
CA ALA A 421 12.30 -12.54 7.07
C ALA A 421 13.76 -13.03 7.18
N PRO A 422 14.71 -12.49 6.40
CA PRO A 422 16.09 -12.94 6.41
C PRO A 422 16.85 -12.56 7.69
N LYS A 423 16.45 -11.47 8.37
CA LYS A 423 17.10 -11.00 9.60
C LYS A 423 16.08 -10.66 10.68
N GLY A 424 16.27 -11.25 11.85
CA GLY A 424 15.47 -10.98 13.05
C GLY A 424 14.00 -11.37 12.91
N ARG A 425 13.19 -10.87 13.84
CA ARG A 425 11.72 -11.05 13.84
C ARG A 425 11.07 -9.66 13.66
N PRO A 426 10.88 -9.17 12.42
CA PRO A 426 10.26 -7.87 12.16
C PRO A 426 8.79 -7.82 12.58
N VAL A 427 8.19 -6.62 12.50
CA VAL A 427 6.75 -6.42 12.69
C VAL A 427 6.02 -6.99 11.46
N SER A 428 4.95 -7.76 11.68
CA SER A 428 4.16 -8.35 10.60
C SER A 428 3.41 -7.26 9.80
N ALA A 429 3.20 -7.51 8.51
CA ALA A 429 2.41 -6.62 7.67
C ALA A 429 0.99 -6.45 8.22
N GLU A 430 0.38 -7.55 8.67
CA GLU A 430 -0.98 -7.57 9.23
C GLU A 430 -1.11 -6.75 10.52
N PHE A 431 -0.05 -6.64 11.33
CA PHE A 431 -0.03 -5.73 12.49
C PHE A 431 -0.10 -4.27 12.03
N VAL A 432 0.68 -3.91 11.00
CA VAL A 432 0.66 -2.55 10.45
C VAL A 432 -0.69 -2.23 9.81
N GLU A 433 -1.25 -3.17 9.05
CA GLU A 433 -2.60 -3.03 8.46
C GLU A 433 -3.67 -2.85 9.55
N SER A 434 -3.61 -3.66 10.61
CA SER A 434 -4.53 -3.53 11.76
C SER A 434 -4.35 -2.19 12.48
N ALA A 435 -3.12 -1.69 12.62
CA ALA A 435 -2.84 -0.39 13.23
C ALA A 435 -3.36 0.78 12.39
N VAL A 436 -3.27 0.69 11.06
CA VAL A 436 -3.86 1.67 10.14
C VAL A 436 -5.38 1.67 10.25
N ILE A 437 -6.00 0.48 10.25
CA ILE A 437 -7.46 0.32 10.42
C ILE A 437 -7.93 0.87 11.77
N PHE A 438 -7.21 0.56 12.85
CA PHE A 438 -7.48 1.10 14.19
C PHE A 438 -7.43 2.63 14.20
N THR A 439 -6.34 3.22 13.68
CA THR A 439 -6.12 4.67 13.67
C THR A 439 -7.15 5.39 12.81
N TYR A 440 -7.51 4.79 11.66
CA TYR A 440 -8.58 5.29 10.81
C TYR A 440 -9.94 5.21 11.53
N GLY A 441 -10.28 4.06 12.13
CA GLY A 441 -11.55 3.86 12.81
C GLY A 441 -11.76 4.83 13.97
N ILE A 442 -10.79 4.91 14.89
CA ILE A 442 -10.90 5.77 16.08
C ILE A 442 -11.07 7.24 15.71
N THR A 443 -10.40 7.72 14.67
CA THR A 443 -10.54 9.10 14.22
C THR A 443 -11.88 9.34 13.52
N ASN A 444 -12.29 8.43 12.62
CA ASN A 444 -13.52 8.60 11.82
C ASN A 444 -14.82 8.48 12.61
N VAL A 445 -14.82 7.79 13.76
CA VAL A 445 -15.98 7.76 14.67
C VAL A 445 -16.41 9.17 15.06
N TRP A 446 -15.44 10.08 15.23
CA TRP A 446 -15.71 11.47 15.64
C TRP A 446 -15.85 12.43 14.45
N MET A 447 -15.17 12.17 13.34
CA MET A 447 -15.14 13.07 12.17
C MET A 447 -16.49 13.17 11.44
N GLU A 448 -17.36 12.14 11.51
CA GLU A 448 -18.68 12.17 10.83
C GLU A 448 -19.59 13.31 11.33
N ARG A 449 -19.33 13.86 12.54
CA ARG A 449 -20.07 14.99 13.10
C ARG A 449 -19.36 16.34 12.97
N PHE A 450 -18.22 16.43 12.29
CA PHE A 450 -17.53 17.70 12.03
C PHE A 450 -18.34 18.54 11.03
N GLY A 451 -19.31 19.30 11.54
CA GLY A 451 -20.23 20.12 10.75
C GLY A 451 -21.69 20.05 11.22
N ALA A 452 -22.03 19.09 12.08
CA ALA A 452 -23.37 19.02 12.67
C ALA A 452 -23.47 19.97 13.87
N ALA A 453 -24.57 20.72 13.96
CA ALA A 453 -24.82 21.60 15.09
C ALA A 453 -24.86 20.79 16.41
N PRO A 454 -24.30 21.32 17.53
CA PRO A 454 -24.39 20.67 18.83
C PRO A 454 -25.84 20.36 19.19
N GLY A 455 -26.14 19.11 19.55
CA GLY A 455 -27.49 18.66 19.93
C GLY A 455 -28.39 18.21 18.78
N SER A 456 -27.95 18.28 17.51
CA SER A 456 -28.73 17.76 16.37
C SER A 456 -28.95 16.23 16.43
N PRO A 457 -30.16 15.74 16.10
CA PRO A 457 -30.45 14.29 16.10
C PRO A 457 -29.59 13.57 15.06
N PHE A 458 -29.27 12.30 15.34
CA PHE A 458 -28.51 11.48 14.40
C PHE A 458 -29.38 11.09 13.20
N THR A 459 -28.88 11.34 11.99
CA THR A 459 -29.52 10.82 10.77
C THR A 459 -29.15 9.34 10.59
N THR A 460 -29.98 8.58 9.86
CA THR A 460 -29.68 7.16 9.60
C THR A 460 -28.35 6.99 8.85
N LYS A 461 -28.01 7.90 7.94
CA LYS A 461 -26.72 7.91 7.22
C LYS A 461 -25.54 8.11 8.16
N GLN A 462 -25.65 9.03 9.12
CA GLN A 462 -24.61 9.24 10.13
C GLN A 462 -24.43 8.00 11.00
N ILE A 463 -25.51 7.34 11.42
CA ILE A 463 -25.42 6.11 12.21
C ILE A 463 -24.74 5.00 11.40
N GLN A 464 -25.11 4.84 10.11
CA GLN A 464 -24.47 3.87 9.21
C GLN A 464 -22.95 4.12 9.13
N HIS A 465 -22.52 5.35 8.84
CA HIS A 465 -21.09 5.67 8.74
C HIS A 465 -20.33 5.54 10.06
N ILE A 466 -20.90 6.02 11.18
CA ILE A 466 -20.29 5.91 12.51
C ILE A 466 -20.15 4.44 12.90
N SER A 467 -21.13 3.58 12.59
CA SER A 467 -21.07 2.16 12.90
C SER A 467 -19.94 1.43 12.14
N ILE A 468 -19.69 1.79 10.88
CA ILE A 468 -18.56 1.26 10.10
C ILE A 468 -17.23 1.75 10.69
N ALA A 469 -17.15 3.02 11.09
CA ALA A 469 -15.95 3.55 11.74
C ALA A 469 -15.67 2.87 13.10
N ALA A 470 -16.72 2.61 13.89
CA ALA A 470 -16.60 1.87 15.15
C ALA A 470 -16.14 0.42 14.93
N MET A 471 -16.62 -0.24 13.88
CA MET A 471 -16.10 -1.55 13.47
C MET A 471 -14.60 -1.48 13.19
N TYR A 472 -14.12 -0.50 12.41
CA TYR A 472 -12.69 -0.32 12.13
C TYR A 472 -11.88 -0.10 13.42
N TRP A 473 -12.42 0.65 14.37
CA TRP A 473 -11.76 0.89 15.64
C TRP A 473 -11.55 -0.41 16.42
N PHE A 474 -12.62 -1.15 16.72
CA PHE A 474 -12.52 -2.35 17.55
C PHE A 474 -11.89 -3.54 16.83
N ALA A 475 -12.22 -3.76 15.56
CA ALA A 475 -11.61 -4.84 14.78
C ALA A 475 -10.12 -4.60 14.54
N GLY A 476 -9.69 -3.34 14.32
CA GLY A 476 -8.26 -2.99 14.26
C GLY A 476 -7.54 -3.27 15.59
N MET A 477 -8.19 -2.96 16.73
CA MET A 477 -7.65 -3.27 18.06
C MET A 477 -7.48 -4.78 18.27
N VAL A 478 -8.49 -5.58 17.90
CA VAL A 478 -8.42 -7.05 17.98
C VAL A 478 -7.32 -7.60 17.07
N GLY A 479 -7.22 -7.09 15.84
CA GLY A 479 -6.17 -7.49 14.90
C GLY A 479 -4.75 -7.21 15.42
N MET A 480 -4.52 -6.03 16.01
CA MET A 480 -3.25 -5.73 16.69
C MET A 480 -3.00 -6.68 17.88
N GLY A 481 -4.05 -7.03 18.62
CA GLY A 481 -4.00 -8.00 19.72
C GLY A 481 -3.51 -9.37 19.27
N MET A 482 -4.07 -9.94 18.20
CA MET A 482 -3.68 -11.26 17.66
C MET A 482 -2.22 -11.33 17.22
N GLU A 483 -1.71 -10.21 16.69
CA GLU A 483 -0.33 -10.06 16.24
C GLU A 483 0.65 -9.73 17.39
N SER A 484 0.13 -9.30 18.54
CA SER A 484 0.95 -8.93 19.70
C SER A 484 1.58 -10.14 20.38
N ARG A 485 2.92 -10.14 20.43
CA ARG A 485 3.70 -11.19 21.12
C ARG A 485 3.42 -11.23 22.62
N ARG A 486 3.15 -10.08 23.24
CA ARG A 486 2.84 -10.03 24.68
C ARG A 486 1.52 -10.73 24.96
N LEU A 487 0.49 -10.41 24.19
CA LEU A 487 -0.81 -11.05 24.33
C LEU A 487 -0.73 -12.54 24.04
N ARG A 488 0.01 -12.94 23.00
CA ARG A 488 0.25 -14.36 22.69
C ARG A 488 0.95 -15.10 23.83
N ARG A 489 1.96 -14.50 24.47
CA ARG A 489 2.63 -15.09 25.64
C ARG A 489 1.71 -15.20 26.86
N TRP A 490 0.86 -14.20 27.08
CA TRP A 490 -0.14 -14.24 28.14
C TRP A 490 -1.15 -15.36 27.89
N MET A 491 -1.59 -15.56 26.64
CA MET A 491 -2.49 -16.65 26.28
C MET A 491 -1.82 -18.02 26.34
N SER A 492 -0.55 -18.14 25.94
CA SER A 492 0.20 -19.40 26.08
C SER A 492 0.42 -19.79 27.54
N ALA A 493 0.37 -18.82 28.47
CA ALA A 493 0.46 -19.10 29.90
C ALA A 493 -0.70 -19.96 30.41
N PHE A 494 -1.89 -19.90 29.79
CA PHE A 494 -2.99 -20.81 30.12
C PHE A 494 -2.64 -22.28 29.82
N ALA A 495 -2.01 -22.52 28.66
CA ALA A 495 -1.58 -23.85 28.26
C ALA A 495 -0.42 -24.36 29.14
N THR A 496 0.57 -23.53 29.44
CA THR A 496 1.70 -23.94 30.30
C THR A 496 1.30 -24.10 31.77
N ALA A 497 0.29 -23.36 32.25
CA ALA A 497 -0.28 -23.53 33.59
C ALA A 497 -1.02 -24.87 33.76
N SER A 498 -1.44 -25.52 32.68
CA SER A 498 -2.06 -26.84 32.71
C SER A 498 -1.06 -28.02 32.73
N MET A 499 0.22 -27.76 32.48
CA MET A 499 1.27 -28.80 32.48
C MET A 499 1.69 -29.19 33.91
N ASN A 500 2.12 -30.44 34.11
CA ASN A 500 2.64 -30.91 35.40
C ASN A 500 3.93 -30.15 35.81
N PRO A 501 4.14 -29.88 37.12
CA PRO A 501 5.30 -29.11 37.59
C PRO A 501 6.67 -29.72 37.22
N SER A 502 6.76 -31.05 37.11
CA SER A 502 7.96 -31.77 36.67
C SER A 502 8.30 -31.50 35.20
N ASP A 503 7.28 -31.47 34.34
CA ASP A 503 7.45 -31.39 32.88
C ASP A 503 7.68 -29.95 32.40
N ARG A 504 7.25 -28.96 33.20
CA ARG A 504 7.51 -27.52 32.95
C ARG A 504 8.99 -27.16 32.91
N ARG A 505 9.84 -27.90 33.61
CA ARG A 505 11.30 -27.64 33.70
C ARG A 505 12.11 -28.30 32.57
N SER A 506 11.55 -29.34 31.94
CA SER A 506 12.26 -30.18 30.96
C SER A 506 11.81 -29.95 29.51
N SER A 507 10.66 -29.31 29.30
CA SER A 507 10.03 -29.22 27.97
C SER A 507 10.17 -27.81 27.41
N ALA A 508 11.17 -27.57 26.55
CA ALA A 508 11.15 -26.42 25.66
C ALA A 508 10.08 -26.67 24.60
N VAL A 509 8.82 -26.30 24.88
CA VAL A 509 7.69 -26.48 23.96
C VAL A 509 7.94 -25.64 22.72
N ALA A 510 8.22 -26.29 21.59
CA ALA A 510 8.44 -25.63 20.31
C ALA A 510 7.17 -24.89 19.85
N GLU A 511 7.34 -23.67 19.33
CA GLU A 511 6.24 -22.93 18.70
C GLU A 511 5.76 -23.68 17.44
N PRO A 512 4.44 -23.75 17.18
CA PRO A 512 3.92 -24.33 15.95
C PRO A 512 4.51 -23.67 14.71
N ALA A 513 4.74 -24.44 13.64
CA ALA A 513 5.27 -23.91 12.37
C ALA A 513 4.40 -22.81 11.75
N THR A 514 3.11 -22.77 12.06
CA THR A 514 2.18 -21.71 11.65
C THR A 514 2.52 -20.35 12.27
N TYR A 515 3.31 -20.29 13.35
CA TYR A 515 3.72 -19.00 13.95
C TYR A 515 4.81 -18.28 13.15
N LEU A 516 5.34 -18.92 12.10
CA LEU A 516 6.30 -18.32 11.17
C LEU A 516 5.68 -17.22 10.29
N ALA A 517 4.38 -17.31 10.02
CA ALA A 517 3.62 -16.33 9.24
C ALA A 517 2.45 -15.77 10.05
N SER A 518 1.92 -14.64 9.58
CA SER A 518 0.75 -14.00 10.17
C SER A 518 -0.47 -14.29 9.29
N TYR A 519 -1.59 -14.67 9.92
CA TYR A 519 -2.84 -15.06 9.26
C TYR A 519 -4.03 -14.30 9.85
N ASN A 520 -3.84 -13.02 10.16
CA ASN A 520 -4.87 -12.21 10.81
C ASN A 520 -5.98 -11.84 9.79
N PRO A 521 -7.22 -12.31 9.98
CA PRO A 521 -8.29 -12.09 9.01
C PRO A 521 -8.99 -10.73 9.17
N PHE A 522 -8.77 -10.02 10.29
CA PHE A 522 -9.52 -8.80 10.62
C PHE A 522 -9.31 -7.64 9.63
N PRO A 523 -8.10 -7.37 9.10
CA PRO A 523 -7.93 -6.34 8.09
C PRO A 523 -8.77 -6.57 6.83
N ALA A 524 -8.74 -7.80 6.30
CA ALA A 524 -9.53 -8.22 5.15
C ALA A 524 -11.04 -8.16 5.45
N LEU A 525 -11.44 -8.60 6.65
CA LEU A 525 -12.84 -8.57 7.10
C LEU A 525 -13.39 -7.14 7.12
N CYS A 526 -12.67 -6.19 7.71
CA CYS A 526 -13.09 -4.79 7.77
C CYS A 526 -13.38 -4.22 6.37
N ILE A 527 -12.47 -4.46 5.43
CA ILE A 527 -12.59 -3.96 4.05
C ILE A 527 -13.75 -4.63 3.32
N GLY A 528 -13.86 -5.97 3.41
CA GLY A 528 -14.91 -6.72 2.74
C GLY A 528 -16.31 -6.42 3.28
N VAL A 529 -16.47 -6.40 4.60
CA VAL A 529 -17.76 -6.04 5.24
C VAL A 529 -18.17 -4.62 4.90
N THR A 530 -17.22 -3.68 4.80
CA THR A 530 -17.52 -2.32 4.32
C THR A 530 -18.02 -2.33 2.89
N GLY A 531 -17.38 -3.10 2.00
CA GLY A 531 -17.84 -3.27 0.62
C GLY A 531 -19.27 -3.80 0.54
N ILE A 532 -19.56 -4.86 1.30
CA ILE A 532 -20.90 -5.47 1.37
C ILE A 532 -21.93 -4.46 1.91
N ALA A 533 -21.65 -3.82 3.04
CA ALA A 533 -22.57 -2.85 3.64
C ALA A 533 -22.86 -1.66 2.71
N MET A 534 -21.85 -1.18 1.99
CA MET A 534 -21.99 -0.03 1.10
C MET A 534 -22.56 -0.38 -0.27
N SER A 535 -22.55 -1.65 -0.68
CA SER A 535 -23.28 -2.13 -1.85
C SER A 535 -24.81 -1.98 -1.71
N ALA A 536 -25.30 -1.92 -0.46
CA ALA A 536 -26.70 -1.68 -0.12
C ALA A 536 -26.98 -0.21 0.29
N HIS A 537 -26.00 0.70 0.12
CA HIS A 537 -26.18 2.10 0.51
C HIS A 537 -27.14 2.82 -0.47
N ALA A 538 -28.17 3.47 0.07
CA ALA A 538 -29.13 4.21 -0.72
C ALA A 538 -28.48 5.45 -1.37
N GLN A 539 -28.75 5.66 -2.65
CA GLN A 539 -28.28 6.81 -3.44
C GLN A 539 -29.45 7.54 -4.10
N ASN A 540 -29.18 8.75 -4.59
CA ASN A 540 -30.18 9.58 -5.25
C ASN A 540 -30.62 9.03 -6.61
N TYR A 541 -29.68 8.40 -7.33
CA TYR A 541 -29.89 7.89 -8.69
C TYR A 541 -29.63 6.38 -8.81
N VAL A 542 -30.37 5.69 -9.68
CA VAL A 542 -30.21 4.24 -9.90
C VAL A 542 -28.79 3.92 -10.37
N PHE A 543 -28.24 4.71 -11.29
CA PHE A 543 -26.86 4.58 -11.75
C PHE A 543 -25.85 4.67 -10.59
N GLN A 544 -26.07 5.60 -9.64
CA GLN A 544 -25.21 5.72 -8.45
C GLN A 544 -25.30 4.49 -7.54
N VAL A 545 -26.48 3.89 -7.37
CA VAL A 545 -26.62 2.63 -6.61
C VAL A 545 -25.81 1.52 -7.29
N GLN A 546 -25.92 1.37 -8.61
CA GLN A 546 -25.25 0.30 -9.35
C GLN A 546 -23.72 0.43 -9.30
N ILE A 547 -23.17 1.64 -9.49
CA ILE A 547 -21.72 1.85 -9.39
C ILE A 547 -21.21 1.67 -7.94
N HIS A 548 -22.04 1.94 -6.93
CA HIS A 548 -21.73 1.65 -5.53
C HIS A 548 -21.68 0.16 -5.24
N ALA A 549 -22.63 -0.60 -5.79
CA ALA A 549 -22.61 -2.05 -5.72
C ALA A 549 -21.36 -2.63 -6.40
N LEU A 550 -20.96 -2.09 -7.55
CA LEU A 550 -19.77 -2.53 -8.29
C LEU A 550 -18.49 -2.47 -7.44
N TRP A 551 -18.18 -1.32 -6.82
CA TRP A 551 -17.00 -1.24 -5.96
C TRP A 551 -17.17 -2.04 -4.66
N GLY A 552 -18.39 -2.12 -4.13
CA GLY A 552 -18.71 -2.93 -2.96
C GLY A 552 -18.39 -4.41 -3.16
N TYR A 553 -18.78 -4.97 -4.32
CA TYR A 553 -18.46 -6.34 -4.69
C TYR A 553 -16.97 -6.57 -4.93
N ALA A 554 -16.26 -5.59 -5.51
CA ALA A 554 -14.81 -5.67 -5.67
C ALA A 554 -14.08 -5.74 -4.32
N LEU A 555 -14.46 -4.91 -3.33
CA LEU A 555 -13.89 -4.97 -1.99
C LEU A 555 -14.26 -6.27 -1.24
N ALA A 556 -15.47 -6.79 -1.44
CA ALA A 556 -15.86 -8.11 -0.92
C ALA A 556 -15.01 -9.23 -1.56
N GLY A 557 -14.74 -9.12 -2.87
CA GLY A 557 -13.83 -10.02 -3.59
C GLY A 557 -12.42 -10.02 -3.03
N PHE A 558 -11.87 -8.85 -2.67
CA PHE A 558 -10.58 -8.77 -1.98
C PHE A 558 -10.56 -9.57 -0.67
N MET A 559 -11.60 -9.45 0.16
CA MET A 559 -11.70 -10.20 1.42
C MET A 559 -11.64 -11.71 1.19
N VAL A 560 -12.44 -12.21 0.24
CA VAL A 560 -12.47 -13.65 -0.10
C VAL A 560 -11.11 -14.12 -0.59
N MET A 561 -10.47 -13.37 -1.49
CA MET A 561 -9.16 -13.71 -2.04
C MET A 561 -8.05 -13.66 -0.98
N ARG A 562 -8.09 -12.69 -0.07
CA ARG A 562 -7.12 -12.57 1.03
C ARG A 562 -7.29 -13.71 2.04
N TRP A 563 -8.52 -14.12 2.35
CA TRP A 563 -8.76 -15.32 3.15
C TRP A 563 -8.29 -16.60 2.47
N ALA A 564 -8.47 -16.72 1.14
CA ALA A 564 -7.89 -17.83 0.38
C ALA A 564 -6.35 -17.82 0.47
N THR A 565 -5.71 -16.65 0.40
CA THR A 565 -4.26 -16.52 0.62
C THR A 565 -3.86 -17.03 2.01
N TYR A 566 -4.57 -16.60 3.07
CA TYR A 566 -4.29 -17.09 4.43
C TYR A 566 -4.49 -18.60 4.53
N PHE A 567 -5.56 -19.15 3.94
CA PHE A 567 -5.83 -20.59 3.98
C PHE A 567 -4.71 -21.41 3.31
N PHE A 568 -4.29 -21.03 2.10
CA PHE A 568 -3.22 -21.75 1.39
C PHE A 568 -1.86 -21.60 2.09
N THR A 569 -1.54 -20.40 2.57
CA THR A 569 -0.29 -20.16 3.31
C THR A 569 -0.31 -20.76 4.72
N TRP A 570 -1.50 -21.04 5.28
CA TRP A 570 -1.65 -21.79 6.52
C TRP A 570 -1.40 -23.30 6.31
N LEU A 571 -1.87 -23.86 5.18
CA LEU A 571 -1.55 -25.24 4.79
C LEU A 571 -0.06 -25.43 4.49
N GLY A 572 0.56 -24.45 3.84
CA GLY A 572 1.98 -24.45 3.48
C GLY A 572 2.69 -23.17 3.92
N PRO A 573 3.14 -23.06 5.19
CA PRO A 573 3.81 -21.86 5.69
C PRO A 573 5.11 -21.57 4.92
N PRO A 574 5.43 -20.29 4.65
CA PRO A 574 6.60 -19.92 3.87
C PRO A 574 7.90 -20.27 4.61
N ARG A 575 8.70 -21.16 4.02
CA ARG A 575 9.99 -21.61 4.60
C ARG A 575 11.19 -20.83 4.05
N SER A 576 11.09 -20.36 2.80
CA SER A 576 12.17 -19.66 2.10
C SER A 576 12.19 -18.15 2.36
N ILE A 577 13.35 -17.54 2.17
CA ILE A 577 13.52 -16.09 2.12
C ILE A 577 12.98 -15.48 0.82
N LEU A 578 12.74 -16.31 -0.20
CA LEU A 578 12.20 -15.89 -1.49
C LEU A 578 10.68 -15.66 -1.40
N PRO A 579 10.12 -14.70 -2.15
CA PRO A 579 8.67 -14.47 -2.21
C PRO A 579 7.91 -15.71 -2.69
N SER A 580 6.87 -16.13 -1.97
CA SER A 580 6.07 -17.32 -2.30
C SER A 580 5.01 -17.09 -3.39
N ARG A 581 4.67 -15.83 -3.69
CA ARG A 581 3.76 -15.42 -4.78
C ARG A 581 2.43 -16.19 -4.83
N PRO A 582 1.62 -16.17 -3.75
CA PRO A 582 0.31 -16.83 -3.77
C PRO A 582 -0.61 -16.22 -4.84
N PRO A 583 -1.23 -17.04 -5.72
CA PRO A 583 -2.01 -16.53 -6.86
C PRO A 583 -3.26 -15.76 -6.43
N SER A 584 -3.89 -16.17 -5.33
CA SER A 584 -5.04 -15.47 -4.74
C SER A 584 -4.70 -14.04 -4.30
N GLU A 585 -3.46 -13.77 -3.90
CA GLU A 585 -3.03 -12.42 -3.51
C GLU A 585 -2.97 -11.48 -4.71
N ALA A 586 -2.55 -11.96 -5.89
CA ALA A 586 -2.53 -11.14 -7.10
C ALA A 586 -3.94 -10.72 -7.51
N VAL A 587 -4.90 -11.65 -7.46
CA VAL A 587 -6.32 -11.37 -7.75
C VAL A 587 -6.92 -10.47 -6.67
N GLY A 588 -6.61 -10.71 -5.39
CA GLY A 588 -7.04 -9.86 -4.29
C GLY A 588 -6.55 -8.42 -4.44
N ALA A 589 -5.25 -8.23 -4.74
CA ALA A 589 -4.68 -6.91 -5.00
C ALA A 589 -5.39 -6.20 -6.15
N PHE A 590 -5.72 -6.92 -7.23
CA PHE A 590 -6.46 -6.39 -8.36
C PHE A 590 -7.87 -5.95 -7.97
N MET A 591 -8.61 -6.78 -7.25
CA MET A 591 -9.97 -6.47 -6.79
C MET A 591 -10.00 -5.27 -5.83
N LEU A 592 -9.01 -5.16 -4.95
CA LEU A 592 -8.87 -4.03 -4.04
C LEU A 592 -8.55 -2.72 -4.79
N ALA A 593 -7.62 -2.76 -5.75
CA ALA A 593 -7.30 -1.60 -6.58
C ALA A 593 -8.52 -1.18 -7.43
N LEU A 594 -9.16 -2.13 -8.11
CA LEU A 594 -10.37 -1.90 -8.91
C LEU A 594 -11.48 -1.27 -8.05
N GLY A 595 -11.75 -1.84 -6.87
CA GLY A 595 -12.74 -1.29 -5.94
C GLY A 595 -12.40 0.14 -5.51
N GLY A 596 -11.13 0.43 -5.19
CA GLY A 596 -10.69 1.78 -4.87
C GLY A 596 -10.88 2.79 -6.01
N LEU A 597 -10.55 2.40 -7.25
CA LEU A 597 -10.73 3.26 -8.41
C LEU A 597 -12.20 3.54 -8.71
N VAL A 598 -13.04 2.49 -8.74
CA VAL A 598 -14.48 2.64 -8.97
C VAL A 598 -15.12 3.46 -7.85
N PHE A 599 -14.63 3.34 -6.61
CA PHE A 599 -15.09 4.20 -5.51
C PHE A 599 -14.78 5.69 -5.79
N ILE A 600 -13.58 6.04 -6.29
CA ILE A 600 -13.30 7.42 -6.72
C ILE A 600 -14.28 7.86 -7.83
N LEU A 601 -14.49 7.01 -8.84
CA LEU A 601 -15.39 7.29 -9.98
C LEU A 601 -16.87 7.37 -9.58
N SER A 602 -17.27 6.75 -8.46
CA SER A 602 -18.66 6.76 -7.96
C SER A 602 -19.09 8.07 -7.30
N SER A 603 -18.24 9.10 -7.29
CA SER A 603 -18.61 10.41 -6.74
C SER A 603 -19.83 11.00 -7.43
N GLU A 604 -20.63 11.75 -6.66
CA GLU A 604 -21.88 12.36 -7.14
C GLU A 604 -21.64 13.27 -8.35
N GLU A 605 -20.55 14.04 -8.37
CA GLU A 605 -20.22 14.95 -9.47
C GLU A 605 -19.87 14.20 -10.76
N ILE A 606 -19.08 13.12 -10.66
CA ILE A 606 -18.71 12.31 -11.83
C ILE A 606 -19.94 11.59 -12.39
N THR A 607 -20.76 11.03 -11.51
CA THR A 607 -21.95 10.27 -11.92
C THR A 607 -23.04 11.17 -12.50
N ILE A 608 -23.26 12.37 -11.93
CA ILE A 608 -24.15 13.38 -12.52
C ILE A 608 -23.59 13.88 -13.86
N GLY A 609 -22.28 14.12 -13.95
CA GLY A 609 -21.63 14.49 -15.20
C GLY A 609 -21.83 13.44 -16.30
N ALA A 610 -21.67 12.16 -15.96
CA ALA A 610 -21.92 11.05 -16.88
C ALA A 610 -23.37 10.98 -17.35
N MET A 611 -24.34 11.11 -16.42
CA MET A 611 -25.76 11.16 -16.75
C MET A 611 -26.12 12.34 -17.66
N ARG A 612 -25.51 13.52 -17.46
CA ARG A 612 -25.73 14.71 -18.32
C ARG A 612 -25.26 14.49 -19.75
N MET A 613 -24.17 13.75 -19.92
CA MET A 613 -23.63 13.41 -21.23
C MET A 613 -24.35 12.21 -21.87
N GLY A 614 -25.28 11.55 -21.16
CA GLY A 614 -25.96 10.33 -21.63
C GLY A 614 -25.06 9.09 -21.61
N HIS A 615 -24.05 9.08 -20.74
CA HIS A 615 -23.03 8.04 -20.63
C HIS A 615 -23.11 7.31 -19.27
N ASP A 616 -24.32 7.06 -18.77
CA ASP A 616 -24.62 6.43 -17.48
C ASP A 616 -24.62 4.88 -17.52
N ASP A 617 -23.79 4.31 -18.39
CA ASP A 617 -23.60 2.86 -18.49
C ASP A 617 -22.56 2.35 -17.48
N VAL A 618 -22.98 1.52 -16.53
CA VAL A 618 -22.11 0.90 -15.53
C VAL A 618 -21.05 0.00 -16.16
N MET A 619 -21.38 -0.66 -17.27
CA MET A 619 -20.42 -1.53 -17.96
C MET A 619 -19.26 -0.73 -18.56
N MET A 620 -19.53 0.46 -19.09
CA MET A 620 -18.50 1.40 -19.54
C MET A 620 -17.53 1.75 -18.40
N PHE A 621 -18.05 2.12 -17.23
CA PHE A 621 -17.24 2.44 -16.05
C PHE A 621 -16.43 1.23 -15.56
N ALA A 622 -17.05 0.05 -15.52
CA ALA A 622 -16.38 -1.18 -15.12
C ALA A 622 -15.20 -1.51 -16.04
N ASN A 623 -15.42 -1.50 -17.36
CA ASN A 623 -14.38 -1.81 -18.35
C ASN A 623 -13.23 -0.78 -18.33
N ALA A 624 -13.56 0.51 -18.23
CA ALA A 624 -12.55 1.56 -18.11
C ALA A 624 -11.71 1.41 -16.83
N ALA A 625 -12.36 1.12 -15.70
CA ALA A 625 -11.68 0.92 -14.43
C ALA A 625 -10.79 -0.33 -14.43
N VAL A 626 -11.26 -1.44 -15.03
CA VAL A 626 -10.46 -2.66 -15.24
C VAL A 626 -9.24 -2.37 -16.10
N ALA A 627 -9.42 -1.72 -17.24
CA ALA A 627 -8.32 -1.37 -18.15
C ALA A 627 -7.26 -0.49 -17.45
N PHE A 628 -7.69 0.54 -16.73
CA PHE A 628 -6.78 1.42 -15.99
C PHE A 628 -6.05 0.68 -14.86
N THR A 629 -6.74 -0.22 -14.15
CA THR A 629 -6.12 -1.06 -13.12
C THR A 629 -5.03 -1.97 -13.72
N CYS A 630 -5.29 -2.59 -14.88
CA CYS A 630 -4.29 -3.39 -15.60
C CYS A 630 -3.07 -2.56 -16.01
N ILE A 631 -3.28 -1.35 -16.53
CA ILE A 631 -2.17 -0.43 -16.88
C ILE A 631 -1.35 -0.08 -15.64
N ALA A 632 -2.01 0.23 -14.52
CA ALA A 632 -1.34 0.53 -13.26
C ALA A 632 -0.53 -0.67 -12.74
N PHE A 633 -1.02 -1.90 -12.93
CA PHE A 633 -0.29 -3.12 -12.55
C PHE A 633 0.94 -3.33 -13.44
N CYS A 634 0.83 -3.13 -14.76
CA CYS A 634 1.96 -3.13 -15.67
C CYS A 634 3.01 -2.08 -15.25
N TRP A 635 2.56 -0.90 -14.85
CA TRP A 635 3.43 0.16 -14.33
C TRP A 635 4.16 -0.26 -13.04
N VAL A 636 3.45 -0.80 -12.05
CA VAL A 636 4.06 -1.31 -10.80
C VAL A 636 5.06 -2.42 -11.10
N MET A 637 4.72 -3.33 -12.01
CA MET A 637 5.62 -4.40 -12.45
C MET A 637 6.87 -3.84 -13.11
N ALA A 638 6.77 -2.80 -13.94
CA ALA A 638 7.93 -2.15 -14.54
C ALA A 638 8.84 -1.51 -13.48
N VAL A 639 8.29 -0.80 -12.50
CA VAL A 639 9.07 -0.16 -11.42
C VAL A 639 9.79 -1.19 -10.56
N VAL A 640 9.06 -2.20 -10.08
CA VAL A 640 9.66 -3.27 -9.25
C VAL A 640 10.64 -4.10 -10.08
N GLY A 641 10.34 -4.34 -11.35
CA GLY A 641 11.19 -5.04 -12.30
C GLY A 641 12.52 -4.32 -12.56
N VAL A 642 12.51 -3.00 -12.76
CA VAL A 642 13.72 -2.18 -12.88
C VAL A 642 14.58 -2.31 -11.63
N LYS A 643 13.98 -2.23 -10.43
CA LYS A 643 14.70 -2.42 -9.17
C LYS A 643 15.31 -3.83 -9.07
N ALA A 644 14.54 -4.87 -9.40
CA ALA A 644 15.00 -6.26 -9.37
C ALA A 644 16.14 -6.51 -10.36
N TRP A 645 16.04 -5.96 -11.57
CA TRP A 645 17.06 -6.04 -12.61
C TRP A 645 18.37 -5.36 -12.19
N LEU A 646 18.29 -4.14 -11.64
CA LEU A 646 19.45 -3.43 -11.10
C LEU A 646 20.11 -4.22 -9.96
N THR A 647 19.30 -4.80 -9.07
CA THR A 647 19.80 -5.59 -7.94
C THR A 647 20.51 -6.85 -8.42
N THR A 648 19.95 -7.55 -9.40
CA THR A 648 20.56 -8.76 -9.99
C THR A 648 21.94 -8.46 -10.57
N ARG A 649 22.10 -7.34 -11.28
CA ARG A 649 23.40 -6.92 -11.82
C ARG A 649 24.41 -6.54 -10.76
N SER A 650 23.97 -5.95 -9.65
CA SER A 650 24.86 -5.68 -8.51
C SER A 650 25.29 -6.94 -7.75
N LEU A 651 24.53 -8.03 -7.88
CA LEU A 651 24.73 -9.31 -7.18
C LEU A 651 25.37 -10.40 -8.03
N GLN A 652 25.47 -10.22 -9.35
CA GLN A 652 26.08 -11.19 -10.25
C GLN A 652 27.50 -11.54 -9.79
N GLY A 653 27.71 -12.80 -9.39
CA GLY A 653 28.97 -13.34 -8.85
C GLY A 653 28.98 -13.67 -7.35
N LYS A 654 27.94 -13.28 -6.57
CA LYS A 654 27.91 -13.48 -5.10
C LYS A 654 26.91 -14.52 -4.59
N VAL A 655 25.94 -14.97 -5.41
CA VAL A 655 24.92 -15.95 -5.00
C VAL A 655 24.57 -16.86 -6.18
N SER A 656 24.63 -18.18 -5.97
CA SER A 656 24.08 -19.18 -6.89
C SER A 656 22.69 -19.60 -6.42
N PHE A 657 21.72 -19.64 -7.34
CA PHE A 657 20.40 -20.19 -7.06
C PHE A 657 20.41 -21.66 -7.49
N HIS A 658 19.96 -22.55 -6.61
CA HIS A 658 19.75 -23.95 -6.95
C HIS A 658 18.28 -24.13 -7.33
N ASP A 659 18.00 -24.74 -8.49
CA ASP A 659 16.64 -24.90 -9.05
C ASP A 659 15.78 -25.95 -8.31
N SER A 660 16.19 -26.41 -7.12
CA SER A 660 15.43 -27.42 -6.38
C SER A 660 14.71 -26.81 -5.17
N ALA A 661 13.43 -26.49 -5.36
CA ALA A 661 12.43 -26.49 -4.31
C ALA A 661 11.07 -26.89 -4.89
#